data_AF-A0A1M5DLM8-F1
#
_entry.id   AF-A0A1M5DLM8-F1
#
_cell.length_a   1.000
_cell.length_b   1.000
_cell.length_c   1.000
_cell.angle_alpha   90.00
_cell.angle_beta   90.00
_cell.angle_gamma   90.00
#
_symmetry.space_group_name_H-M   'P 1'
#
loop_
_entity.id
_entity.type
_entity.pdbx_description
1 polymer ?
#
loop_
_entity_poly.entity_id
_entity_poly.type
_entity_poly.pdbx_seq_one_letter_code
_entity_poly.pdbx_strand_id
1 'polypeptide(L)'
;MPRITTFTITPDVVTPYTIILNRDERAQITVTGGEANLVLKISKTPAGEPIVILPGRGGVFDLFPQLLEGLVEGQPYAHNIWDETVKTDPILIASGTITCRPTIASAPVTYPTVINPNGKKTYFVTQAELDTIDADGPRETDVTYTVVQGLTGPVVAPLSITGNPSGGTVGAAYSFTPSVTGGRSPYTFALTAGTLPGGTTFNATTGAITGTPTTAQTRTGISIRVTDASGATATLSGLSITVAAAQVAPTATGGLADQSYTQGSGDKTVTVAGDFSNATGGTWSVVGAGASISAAGLVTIPTGSLRQAVTVTVTYTNAAGSASSAFSVTVAAAVPVTAIGASGWKATYPAPPTFAPDTAPQTLTVARAGFDAQAAPATITDALTLTKRIRKPYPDQATLTADQVALSDYIYATDAVPGVANNSLAVSPKPIANWILPDRRVVGNTLLLRVSAWHRDMRNREQVAAVKFIATDGTRTVSQVVSVSTLVGLGSYAHPVTAYECNLDISTLDDNAAITVNAEVYPHFGAAASVLSTAGTTAYREFRPQTYLKNVALAANPIYVYVAATGGDNATAAVSTNAATAKAAPCATVGGAISRAYEVNGRLDGVEIRLGEGTHTLSSGSSNAGRVQEIGELVITRDPAVARANVIVKYGSFIPYLGAAGSWWKFRDICVGKTNNAGFRGTAASPAYVVYEKVTTVDLGFKNEIISTADTYASLIEVDGIKPPVFVGVYPNLAMTIGCTAEITGAVDPWCLMGCAFSPITGVLTHVGNASSPGAIIAFNSFKVNSNDINGLYEARSRQVFACNVCENTNKSLGANLRVSADAATYDTSHVILVHNTFTGYGSAHRWNVFYDDTNGLNRTHELMAVKGNISSQINTKSDLFKSDGTRQGNWPYMFGVGCDGEFSQFIDAQGFGLGSSFAQNYPGLTASIGTSDTVRNDPLFVDYRGATAADGGTGGGNYALQSTSPAKNRVKPVLRFDLAGNTRSAVKASAGAYE
;
A
#
# COMPACT_ATOMS: atom_id res chain seq x y z
N MET A 1 9.37 16.28 -46.66
CA MET A 1 9.25 15.28 -47.75
C MET A 1 9.19 13.91 -47.09
N PRO A 2 8.29 12.99 -47.49
CA PRO A 2 8.30 11.66 -46.90
C PRO A 2 9.66 11.01 -47.18
N ARG A 3 10.23 10.33 -46.18
CA ARG A 3 11.49 9.58 -46.30
C ARG A 3 11.30 8.56 -47.44
N ILE A 4 12.12 8.65 -48.49
CA ILE A 4 12.13 7.65 -49.56
C ILE A 4 13.09 6.56 -49.13
N THR A 5 12.58 5.34 -48.95
CA THR A 5 13.43 4.18 -48.66
C THR A 5 13.78 3.52 -50.00
N THR A 6 15.07 3.56 -50.37
CA THR A 6 15.56 2.97 -51.63
C THR A 6 16.18 1.60 -51.36
N PHE A 7 15.77 0.60 -52.13
CA PHE A 7 16.33 -0.75 -52.08
C PHE A 7 16.99 -1.09 -53.41
N THR A 8 18.25 -1.53 -53.38
CA THR A 8 18.92 -2.11 -54.55
C THR A 8 19.11 -3.59 -54.32
N ILE A 9 18.56 -4.41 -55.22
CA ILE A 9 18.59 -5.87 -55.10
C ILE A 9 19.33 -6.42 -56.31
N THR A 10 20.35 -7.22 -56.04
CA THR A 10 21.08 -8.01 -57.04
C THR A 10 20.73 -9.48 -56.79
N PRO A 11 19.81 -10.07 -57.57
CA PRO A 11 19.29 -11.40 -57.28
C PRO A 11 20.35 -12.49 -57.45
N ASP A 12 20.45 -13.42 -56.50
CA ASP A 12 20.95 -14.77 -56.78
C ASP A 12 19.80 -15.70 -57.20
N VAL A 13 20.10 -16.75 -57.96
CA VAL A 13 19.09 -17.57 -58.68
C VAL A 13 18.34 -18.54 -57.73
N VAL A 14 18.60 -18.53 -56.41
CA VAL A 14 18.22 -19.65 -55.54
C VAL A 14 17.22 -19.27 -54.44
N THR A 15 17.05 -17.98 -54.11
CA THR A 15 16.19 -17.58 -52.99
C THR A 15 15.20 -16.46 -53.33
N PRO A 16 13.88 -16.62 -53.08
CA PRO A 16 12.92 -15.54 -53.26
C PRO A 16 13.15 -14.45 -52.22
N TYR A 17 13.48 -13.24 -52.68
CA TYR A 17 13.61 -12.09 -51.80
C TYR A 17 12.23 -11.63 -51.37
N THR A 18 12.00 -11.58 -50.05
CA THR A 18 10.78 -11.02 -49.47
C THR A 18 11.10 -9.67 -48.87
N ILE A 19 10.50 -8.61 -49.40
CA ILE A 19 10.58 -7.27 -48.81
C ILE A 19 9.23 -6.96 -48.18
N ILE A 20 9.26 -6.61 -46.89
CA ILE A 20 8.08 -6.16 -46.15
C ILE A 20 8.14 -4.63 -46.04
N LEU A 21 7.15 -3.98 -46.65
CA LEU A 21 7.00 -2.52 -46.58
C LEU A 21 5.78 -2.15 -45.76
N ASN A 22 5.90 -1.09 -44.95
CA ASN A 22 4.77 -0.47 -44.27
C ASN A 22 3.99 0.40 -45.27
N ARG A 23 2.67 0.32 -45.26
CA ARG A 23 1.74 1.02 -46.17
C ARG A 23 1.95 2.55 -46.26
N ASP A 24 2.54 3.16 -45.24
CA ASP A 24 2.64 4.62 -45.10
C ASP A 24 3.99 5.18 -45.62
N GLU A 25 4.88 4.34 -46.14
CA GLU A 25 6.21 4.75 -46.63
C GLU A 25 6.29 4.77 -48.17
N ARG A 26 6.95 5.81 -48.72
CA ARG A 26 7.29 5.86 -50.16
C ARG A 26 8.57 5.07 -50.38
N ALA A 27 8.54 4.09 -51.28
CA ALA A 27 9.70 3.24 -51.57
C ALA A 27 10.02 3.23 -53.06
N GLN A 28 11.31 3.19 -53.38
CA GLN A 28 11.84 2.97 -54.72
C GLN A 28 12.70 1.72 -54.71
N ILE A 29 12.42 0.77 -55.60
CA ILE A 29 13.12 -0.51 -55.66
C ILE A 29 13.77 -0.65 -57.02
N THR A 30 15.08 -0.87 -57.02
CA THR A 30 15.88 -1.10 -58.22
C THR A 30 16.43 -2.52 -58.20
N VAL A 31 16.07 -3.33 -59.20
CA VAL A 31 16.58 -4.70 -59.35
C VAL A 31 17.61 -4.74 -60.49
N THR A 32 18.87 -5.02 -60.17
CA THR A 32 19.98 -5.08 -61.14
C THR A 32 20.44 -6.52 -61.34
N GLY A 33 20.13 -7.11 -62.51
CA GLY A 33 20.45 -8.51 -62.82
C GLY A 33 19.23 -9.28 -63.36
N GLY A 34 19.47 -10.45 -63.97
CA GLY A 34 18.46 -11.28 -64.66
C GLY A 34 17.29 -11.77 -63.77
N GLU A 35 16.37 -12.54 -64.35
CA GLU A 35 15.07 -12.90 -63.74
C GLU A 35 15.15 -13.29 -62.26
N ALA A 36 14.50 -12.50 -61.41
CA ALA A 36 14.40 -12.73 -59.98
C ALA A 36 12.98 -13.19 -59.63
N ASN A 37 12.84 -14.24 -58.82
CA ASN A 37 11.57 -14.52 -58.17
C ASN A 37 11.39 -13.57 -56.97
N LEU A 38 11.09 -12.31 -57.24
CA LEU A 38 10.82 -11.31 -56.21
C LEU A 38 9.36 -11.45 -55.74
N VAL A 39 9.17 -11.54 -54.42
CA VAL A 39 7.85 -11.53 -53.78
C VAL A 39 7.76 -10.30 -52.90
N LEU A 40 7.07 -9.27 -53.39
CA LEU A 40 6.81 -8.05 -52.62
C LEU A 40 5.59 -8.27 -51.72
N LYS A 41 5.75 -8.06 -50.41
CA LYS A 41 4.69 -8.16 -49.40
C LYS A 41 4.47 -6.80 -48.75
N ILE A 42 3.38 -6.13 -49.10
CA ILE A 42 3.04 -4.83 -48.49
C ILE A 42 2.05 -5.08 -47.36
N SER A 43 2.32 -4.53 -46.18
CA SER A 43 1.50 -4.76 -44.98
C SER A 43 1.27 -3.45 -44.21
N LYS A 44 0.22 -3.39 -43.39
CA LYS A 44 -0.06 -2.22 -42.53
C LYS A 44 0.87 -2.17 -41.31
N THR A 45 1.46 -3.31 -40.94
CA THR A 45 2.46 -3.46 -39.88
C THR A 45 3.40 -4.61 -40.24
N PRO A 46 4.68 -4.60 -39.83
CA PRO A 46 5.69 -5.57 -40.29
C PRO A 46 5.36 -7.06 -40.05
N ALA A 47 4.34 -7.37 -39.25
CA ALA A 47 3.87 -8.72 -38.92
C ALA A 47 2.46 -9.07 -39.46
N GLY A 48 1.86 -8.23 -40.31
CA GLY A 48 0.55 -8.49 -40.92
C GLY A 48 0.62 -9.39 -42.16
N GLU A 49 -0.48 -10.07 -42.50
CA GLU A 49 -0.63 -10.79 -43.77
C GLU A 49 -0.47 -9.80 -44.96
N PRO A 50 0.15 -10.22 -46.09
CA PRO A 50 0.44 -9.33 -47.20
C PRO A 50 -0.83 -8.91 -47.95
N ILE A 51 -1.00 -7.62 -48.15
CA ILE A 51 -2.16 -7.02 -48.83
C ILE A 51 -2.11 -7.30 -50.35
N VAL A 52 -0.91 -7.40 -50.94
CA VAL A 52 -0.68 -7.70 -52.37
C VAL A 52 0.60 -8.53 -52.52
N ILE A 53 0.63 -9.46 -53.48
CA ILE A 53 1.81 -10.22 -53.92
C ILE A 53 2.05 -9.95 -55.41
N LEU A 54 3.23 -9.43 -55.77
CA LEU A 54 3.63 -9.18 -57.15
C LEU A 54 4.83 -10.06 -57.54
N PRO A 55 4.77 -10.82 -58.65
CA PRO A 55 5.95 -11.44 -59.25
C PRO A 55 6.70 -10.38 -60.09
N GLY A 56 7.95 -10.08 -59.73
CA GLY A 56 8.77 -9.08 -60.42
C GLY A 56 9.68 -9.67 -61.52
N ARG A 57 9.94 -8.90 -62.58
CA ARG A 57 11.10 -9.05 -63.49
C ARG A 57 12.01 -7.83 -63.29
N GLY A 58 13.27 -7.88 -63.73
CA GLY A 58 14.24 -6.78 -63.52
C GLY A 58 13.72 -5.42 -64.02
N GLY A 59 13.92 -4.35 -63.22
CA GLY A 59 13.38 -3.01 -63.48
C GLY A 59 13.44 -2.07 -62.26
N VAL A 60 12.98 -0.82 -62.44
CA VAL A 60 12.80 0.17 -61.35
C VAL A 60 11.32 0.32 -61.06
N PHE A 61 10.93 0.24 -59.78
CA PHE A 61 9.54 0.34 -59.33
C PHE A 61 9.39 1.47 -58.33
N ASP A 62 8.45 2.39 -58.59
CA ASP A 62 8.07 3.46 -57.67
C ASP A 62 6.70 3.17 -57.04
N LEU A 63 6.68 3.03 -55.71
CA LEU A 63 5.46 2.79 -54.94
C LEU A 63 5.04 4.06 -54.21
N PHE A 64 3.86 4.58 -54.58
CA PHE A 64 3.25 5.74 -53.95
C PHE A 64 2.20 5.30 -52.91
N PRO A 65 2.29 5.74 -51.64
CA PRO A 65 1.32 5.38 -50.59
C PRO A 65 -0.14 5.64 -50.97
N GLN A 66 -0.38 6.74 -51.70
CA GLN A 66 -1.71 7.17 -52.15
C GLN A 66 -2.40 6.18 -53.10
N LEU A 67 -1.63 5.38 -53.85
CA LEU A 67 -2.17 4.35 -54.77
C LEU A 67 -2.53 3.04 -54.03
N LEU A 68 -2.11 2.90 -52.76
CA LEU A 68 -2.33 1.72 -51.92
C LEU A 68 -3.45 1.94 -50.89
N GLU A 69 -3.97 3.16 -50.76
CA GLU A 69 -4.99 3.53 -49.78
C GLU A 69 -6.37 2.90 -50.02
N GLY A 70 -6.65 2.40 -51.24
CA GLY A 70 -7.92 1.78 -51.61
C GLY A 70 -8.00 0.24 -51.50
N LEU A 71 -6.91 -0.43 -51.11
CA LEU A 71 -6.83 -1.90 -51.11
C LEU A 71 -7.36 -2.54 -49.82
N VAL A 72 -8.13 -3.62 -49.95
CA VAL A 72 -8.71 -4.42 -48.85
C VAL A 72 -8.05 -5.81 -48.84
N GLU A 73 -7.77 -6.33 -47.65
CA GLU A 73 -7.09 -7.61 -47.41
C GLU A 73 -7.85 -8.78 -48.08
N GLY A 74 -7.16 -9.54 -48.95
CA GLY A 74 -7.71 -10.72 -49.63
C GLY A 74 -8.47 -10.48 -50.95
N GLN A 75 -8.51 -9.26 -51.49
CA GLN A 75 -9.11 -8.99 -52.81
C GLN A 75 -8.07 -9.13 -53.94
N PRO A 76 -8.38 -9.83 -55.06
CA PRO A 76 -7.51 -9.86 -56.23
C PRO A 76 -7.46 -8.47 -56.86
N TYR A 77 -6.24 -7.96 -57.07
CA TYR A 77 -6.01 -6.63 -57.60
C TYR A 77 -5.35 -6.72 -58.99
N ALA A 78 -5.96 -6.09 -59.99
CA ALA A 78 -5.39 -5.94 -61.32
C ALA A 78 -5.24 -4.44 -61.59
N HIS A 79 -4.00 -3.95 -61.49
CA HIS A 79 -3.67 -2.61 -61.96
C HIS A 79 -2.43 -2.71 -62.83
N ASN A 80 -2.51 -2.12 -64.02
CA ASN A 80 -1.43 -2.12 -64.99
C ASN A 80 -0.23 -1.37 -64.36
N ILE A 81 0.89 -2.05 -64.18
CA ILE A 81 2.19 -1.38 -63.98
C ILE A 81 2.57 -0.89 -65.36
N TRP A 82 2.53 0.43 -65.58
CA TRP A 82 2.93 1.02 -66.85
C TRP A 82 4.46 1.02 -66.91
N ASP A 83 5.02 0.39 -67.93
CA ASP A 83 6.28 0.84 -68.51
C ASP A 83 5.97 2.16 -69.21
N GLU A 84 6.62 3.26 -68.82
CA GLU A 84 6.42 4.57 -69.42
C GLU A 84 6.75 4.62 -70.92
N THR A 85 7.29 3.53 -71.49
CA THR A 85 7.71 3.45 -72.88
C THR A 85 6.70 2.80 -73.85
N VAL A 86 5.65 2.09 -73.40
CA VAL A 86 4.64 1.49 -74.33
C VAL A 86 3.22 1.52 -73.74
N LYS A 87 2.36 2.44 -74.25
CA LYS A 87 0.92 2.54 -73.91
C LYS A 87 0.04 1.91 -75.00
N THR A 88 -0.25 0.61 -74.93
CA THR A 88 -1.49 -0.03 -75.46
C THR A 88 -1.39 -1.55 -75.30
N ASP A 89 -1.95 -2.09 -74.22
CA ASP A 89 -2.80 -3.30 -74.16
C ASP A 89 -2.70 -3.99 -72.78
N PRO A 90 -3.84 -4.31 -72.12
CA PRO A 90 -3.83 -5.00 -70.83
C PRO A 90 -3.69 -6.52 -71.03
N ILE A 91 -2.59 -7.13 -70.57
CA ILE A 91 -2.49 -8.59 -70.50
C ILE A 91 -3.14 -9.08 -69.20
N LEU A 92 -4.29 -9.71 -69.40
CA LEU A 92 -5.12 -10.44 -68.44
C LEU A 92 -4.33 -11.59 -67.80
N ILE A 93 -4.28 -11.67 -66.47
CA ILE A 93 -3.75 -12.84 -65.75
C ILE A 93 -4.88 -13.88 -65.64
N ALA A 94 -4.74 -15.01 -66.35
CA ALA A 94 -5.50 -16.22 -66.06
C ALA A 94 -4.55 -17.43 -66.10
N SER A 95 -4.31 -18.00 -64.91
CA SER A 95 -3.97 -19.39 -64.61
C SER A 95 -2.97 -20.16 -65.50
N GLY A 96 -1.85 -20.59 -64.89
CA GLY A 96 -1.28 -21.93 -65.12
C GLY A 96 -0.13 -22.07 -66.13
N THR A 97 1.10 -22.03 -65.60
CA THR A 97 2.37 -22.67 -66.02
C THR A 97 2.80 -22.67 -67.51
N ILE A 98 3.89 -21.93 -67.80
CA ILE A 98 4.92 -22.37 -68.75
C ILE A 98 6.26 -22.46 -68.02
N THR A 99 6.84 -23.64 -68.16
CA THR A 99 8.22 -24.01 -67.86
C THR A 99 9.18 -23.23 -68.75
N CYS A 100 10.13 -22.51 -68.15
CA CYS A 100 11.38 -22.13 -68.82
C CYS A 100 12.55 -22.70 -68.01
N ARG A 101 13.28 -23.64 -68.61
CA ARG A 101 14.66 -23.94 -68.24
C ARG A 101 15.60 -23.03 -69.06
N PRO A 102 16.81 -22.78 -68.56
CA PRO A 102 17.45 -21.48 -68.60
C PRO A 102 18.32 -21.26 -69.85
N THR A 103 18.48 -20.00 -70.23
CA THR A 103 19.60 -19.52 -71.04
C THR A 103 20.83 -19.40 -70.14
N ILE A 104 21.88 -20.17 -70.44
CA ILE A 104 23.16 -20.15 -69.73
C ILE A 104 24.00 -18.97 -70.24
N ALA A 105 24.53 -18.16 -69.32
CA ALA A 105 25.76 -17.40 -69.48
C ALA A 105 26.56 -17.57 -68.18
N SER A 106 27.84 -17.92 -68.13
CA SER A 106 28.86 -18.24 -69.14
C SER A 106 30.05 -18.89 -68.39
N ALA A 107 30.69 -19.92 -68.94
CA ALA A 107 32.04 -20.35 -68.56
C ALA A 107 32.64 -21.27 -69.65
N PRO A 108 33.95 -21.20 -69.94
CA PRO A 108 34.57 -21.96 -71.02
C PRO A 108 34.63 -23.45 -70.67
N VAL A 109 33.96 -24.29 -71.46
CA VAL A 109 34.16 -25.74 -71.44
C VAL A 109 35.52 -26.04 -72.08
N THR A 110 36.43 -26.63 -71.32
CA THR A 110 37.73 -27.08 -71.85
C THR A 110 37.53 -28.42 -72.56
N TYR A 111 37.40 -28.40 -73.88
CA TYR A 111 37.41 -29.61 -74.70
C TYR A 111 38.86 -30.05 -74.96
N PRO A 112 39.19 -31.36 -74.97
CA PRO A 112 40.50 -31.80 -75.41
C PRO A 112 40.73 -31.32 -76.86
N THR A 113 41.66 -30.39 -77.03
CA THR A 113 41.98 -29.79 -78.32
C THR A 113 43.22 -30.48 -78.88
N VAL A 114 43.17 -30.96 -80.11
CA VAL A 114 44.37 -31.24 -80.89
C VAL A 114 44.63 -30.00 -81.74
N ILE A 115 45.76 -29.33 -81.49
CA ILE A 115 46.23 -28.25 -82.36
C ILE A 115 46.90 -28.93 -83.56
N ASN A 116 46.29 -28.80 -84.73
CA ASN A 116 46.93 -29.26 -85.95
C ASN A 116 48.10 -28.31 -86.34
N PRO A 117 49.13 -28.79 -87.06
CA PRO A 117 50.34 -28.00 -87.38
C PRO A 117 50.10 -26.67 -88.12
N ASN A 118 48.89 -26.44 -88.61
CA ASN A 118 48.45 -25.24 -89.32
C ASN A 118 47.69 -24.22 -88.44
N GLY A 119 47.69 -24.40 -87.11
CA GLY A 119 47.18 -23.41 -86.15
C GLY A 119 45.66 -23.38 -85.96
N LYS A 120 44.90 -24.30 -86.60
CA LYS A 120 43.44 -24.41 -86.45
C LYS A 120 43.05 -25.37 -85.31
N LYS A 121 42.00 -25.02 -84.55
CA LYS A 121 41.46 -25.83 -83.43
C LYS A 121 40.34 -26.74 -83.92
N THR A 122 40.42 -28.04 -83.63
CA THR A 122 39.35 -29.01 -83.90
C THR A 122 38.71 -29.46 -82.59
N TYR A 123 37.37 -29.45 -82.54
CA TYR A 123 36.57 -29.85 -81.38
C TYR A 123 35.78 -31.12 -81.72
N PHE A 124 35.77 -32.09 -80.80
CA PHE A 124 34.92 -33.27 -80.89
C PHE A 124 33.62 -32.99 -80.15
N VAL A 125 32.53 -32.86 -80.91
CA VAL A 125 31.19 -32.57 -80.39
C VAL A 125 30.22 -33.61 -80.94
N THR A 126 29.21 -33.97 -80.16
CA THR A 126 28.09 -34.79 -80.62
C THR A 126 27.16 -33.96 -81.50
N GLN A 127 26.36 -34.59 -82.37
CA GLN A 127 25.46 -33.87 -83.30
C GLN A 127 24.52 -32.90 -82.57
N ALA A 128 24.00 -33.30 -81.40
CA ALA A 128 23.12 -32.46 -80.60
C ALA A 128 23.80 -31.20 -80.04
N GLU A 129 25.11 -31.24 -79.80
CA GLU A 129 25.90 -30.09 -79.30
C GLU A 129 26.27 -29.14 -80.45
N LEU A 130 26.50 -29.67 -81.66
CA LEU A 130 26.68 -28.86 -82.88
C LEU A 130 25.44 -28.02 -83.18
N ASP A 131 24.27 -28.63 -83.04
CA ASP A 131 22.99 -27.99 -83.36
C ASP A 131 22.61 -26.85 -82.39
N THR A 132 23.20 -26.81 -81.19
CA THR A 132 22.99 -25.73 -80.19
C THR A 132 23.86 -24.48 -80.37
N ILE A 133 24.92 -24.54 -81.19
CA ILE A 133 25.90 -23.46 -81.34
C ILE A 133 25.45 -22.39 -82.36
N ASP A 134 24.53 -22.72 -83.27
CA ASP A 134 24.26 -21.90 -84.47
C ASP A 134 23.15 -20.84 -84.30
N ALA A 135 22.58 -20.68 -83.09
CA ALA A 135 21.32 -19.95 -82.95
C ALA A 135 21.36 -18.49 -82.47
N ASP A 136 22.43 -17.93 -81.86
CA ASP A 136 22.54 -16.47 -81.59
C ASP A 136 23.94 -16.06 -81.06
N GLY A 137 24.85 -15.53 -81.90
CA GLY A 137 26.13 -14.92 -81.49
C GLY A 137 27.21 -14.90 -82.59
N PRO A 138 28.19 -13.96 -82.57
CA PRO A 138 28.99 -13.60 -83.73
C PRO A 138 29.92 -14.73 -84.20
N ARG A 139 29.95 -14.95 -85.51
CA ARG A 139 30.80 -15.95 -86.19
C ARG A 139 32.29 -15.64 -86.02
N GLU A 140 33.01 -16.43 -85.22
CA GLU A 140 34.46 -16.61 -85.42
C GLU A 140 34.68 -17.47 -86.67
N THR A 141 35.36 -16.92 -87.67
CA THR A 141 35.39 -17.45 -89.05
C THR A 141 36.31 -18.65 -89.30
N ASP A 142 36.76 -19.41 -88.29
CA ASP A 142 37.83 -20.41 -88.49
C ASP A 142 37.75 -21.71 -87.62
N VAL A 143 36.55 -22.28 -87.41
CA VAL A 143 36.39 -23.58 -86.72
C VAL A 143 35.73 -24.64 -87.61
N THR A 144 36.21 -25.89 -87.57
CA THR A 144 35.65 -27.05 -88.29
C THR A 144 35.24 -28.14 -87.29
N TYR A 145 34.00 -28.62 -87.38
CA TYR A 145 33.44 -29.70 -86.53
C TYR A 145 33.30 -31.00 -87.34
N THR A 146 33.58 -32.17 -86.74
CA THR A 146 33.47 -33.48 -87.40
C THR A 146 32.66 -34.46 -86.55
N VAL A 147 31.58 -35.01 -87.12
CA VAL A 147 30.65 -35.93 -86.45
C VAL A 147 31.02 -37.37 -86.82
N VAL A 148 31.12 -38.27 -85.84
CA VAL A 148 31.42 -39.69 -86.07
C VAL A 148 30.17 -40.53 -85.82
N GLN A 149 29.66 -41.19 -86.88
CA GLN A 149 28.64 -42.23 -86.78
C GLN A 149 29.19 -43.61 -87.19
N GLY A 150 28.97 -44.60 -86.32
CA GLY A 150 28.69 -46.01 -86.67
C GLY A 150 29.83 -46.92 -87.14
N LEU A 151 30.33 -47.79 -86.23
CA LEU A 151 30.86 -49.12 -86.58
C LEU A 151 30.31 -50.16 -85.59
N THR A 152 29.68 -51.19 -86.15
CA THR A 152 28.91 -52.25 -85.48
C THR A 152 29.75 -53.53 -85.30
N GLY A 153 29.93 -53.94 -84.04
CA GLY A 153 30.46 -55.24 -83.58
C GLY A 153 30.66 -55.19 -82.06
N PRO A 154 30.26 -56.20 -81.24
CA PRO A 154 30.12 -56.00 -79.80
C PRO A 154 31.49 -56.01 -79.13
N VAL A 155 32.06 -54.83 -78.91
CA VAL A 155 33.03 -54.64 -77.83
C VAL A 155 32.21 -54.65 -76.54
N VAL A 156 32.18 -55.78 -75.84
CA VAL A 156 31.69 -55.81 -74.46
C VAL A 156 32.60 -54.87 -73.67
N ALA A 157 32.07 -53.73 -73.23
CA ALA A 157 32.83 -52.80 -72.39
C ALA A 157 33.40 -53.57 -71.18
N PRO A 158 34.65 -53.32 -70.78
CA PRO A 158 35.25 -54.04 -69.66
C PRO A 158 34.38 -53.90 -68.42
N LEU A 159 34.17 -55.01 -67.71
CA LEU A 159 33.36 -55.04 -66.50
C LEU A 159 33.93 -54.04 -65.47
N SER A 160 33.07 -53.18 -64.92
CA SER A 160 33.44 -52.20 -63.89
C SER A 160 32.37 -52.14 -62.80
N ILE A 161 32.80 -51.83 -61.57
CA ILE A 161 31.92 -51.68 -60.41
C ILE A 161 32.31 -50.42 -59.63
N THR A 162 31.32 -49.59 -59.27
CA THR A 162 31.51 -48.34 -58.54
C THR A 162 30.43 -48.13 -57.49
N GLY A 163 30.70 -47.29 -56.50
CA GLY A 163 29.76 -46.93 -55.44
C GLY A 163 30.47 -46.58 -54.15
N ASN A 164 29.84 -45.77 -53.30
CA ASN A 164 30.34 -45.46 -51.97
C ASN A 164 29.17 -45.55 -50.97
N PRO A 165 29.22 -46.43 -49.96
CA PRO A 165 28.14 -46.55 -48.99
C PRO A 165 27.99 -45.31 -48.12
N SER A 166 26.75 -44.91 -47.84
CA SER A 166 26.44 -43.96 -46.78
C SER A 166 26.62 -44.60 -45.40
N GLY A 167 26.70 -43.78 -44.35
CA GLY A 167 26.65 -44.26 -42.97
C GLY A 167 25.27 -44.82 -42.61
N GLY A 168 25.23 -45.72 -41.62
CA GLY A 168 23.99 -46.25 -41.05
C GLY A 168 23.75 -45.76 -39.63
N THR A 169 22.57 -46.04 -39.08
CA THR A 169 22.23 -45.80 -37.66
C THR A 169 21.67 -47.07 -37.07
N VAL A 170 22.02 -47.40 -35.82
CA VAL A 170 21.45 -48.55 -35.12
C VAL A 170 19.92 -48.46 -35.11
N GLY A 171 19.24 -49.54 -35.50
CA GLY A 171 17.76 -49.61 -35.52
C GLY A 171 17.08 -48.96 -36.74
N ALA A 172 17.81 -48.22 -37.59
CA ALA A 172 17.29 -47.66 -38.83
C ALA A 172 17.54 -48.60 -40.02
N ALA A 173 16.62 -48.62 -40.99
CA ALA A 173 16.82 -49.38 -42.23
C ALA A 173 17.99 -48.81 -43.03
N TYR A 174 18.87 -49.70 -43.50
CA TYR A 174 20.06 -49.37 -44.27
C TYR A 174 20.03 -50.09 -45.62
N SER A 175 20.38 -49.37 -46.69
CA SER A 175 20.57 -49.95 -48.02
C SER A 175 21.71 -49.29 -48.77
N PHE A 176 22.58 -50.09 -49.36
CA PHE A 176 23.59 -49.65 -50.32
C PHE A 176 23.68 -50.67 -51.45
N THR A 177 23.64 -50.22 -52.70
CA THR A 177 23.80 -51.08 -53.88
C THR A 177 24.89 -50.48 -54.78
N PRO A 178 25.97 -51.21 -55.10
CA PRO A 178 26.97 -50.73 -56.04
C PRO A 178 26.44 -50.77 -57.47
N SER A 179 26.91 -49.85 -58.31
CA SER A 179 26.57 -49.77 -59.73
C SER A 179 27.57 -50.58 -60.55
N VAL A 180 27.07 -51.39 -61.49
CA VAL A 180 27.89 -52.20 -62.41
C VAL A 180 27.64 -51.78 -63.85
N THR A 181 28.71 -51.66 -64.64
CA THR A 181 28.66 -51.40 -66.08
C THR A 181 29.63 -52.30 -66.83
N GLY A 182 29.38 -52.57 -68.11
CA GLY A 182 30.20 -53.48 -68.92
C GLY A 182 29.99 -54.97 -68.62
N GLY A 183 30.75 -55.85 -69.25
CA GLY A 183 30.62 -57.31 -69.12
C GLY A 183 29.31 -57.89 -69.69
N ARG A 184 29.12 -59.19 -69.51
CA ARG A 184 27.95 -59.94 -70.00
C ARG A 184 27.03 -60.41 -68.87
N SER A 185 25.78 -59.96 -68.86
CA SER A 185 24.74 -60.45 -67.94
C SER A 185 24.48 -61.97 -68.11
N PRO A 186 24.11 -62.71 -67.06
CA PRO A 186 23.90 -62.28 -65.66
C PRO A 186 25.19 -62.04 -64.87
N TYR A 187 25.12 -61.12 -63.90
CA TYR A 187 26.21 -60.86 -62.95
C TYR A 187 26.02 -61.63 -61.65
N THR A 188 27.12 -62.05 -61.06
CA THR A 188 27.17 -62.59 -59.69
C THR A 188 28.11 -61.75 -58.85
N PHE A 189 27.77 -61.56 -57.58
CA PHE A 189 28.52 -60.71 -56.67
C PHE A 189 29.02 -61.52 -55.48
N ALA A 190 30.22 -61.18 -55.01
CA ALA A 190 30.83 -61.78 -53.83
C ALA A 190 31.45 -60.70 -52.94
N LEU A 191 31.25 -60.82 -51.64
CA LEU A 191 32.03 -60.08 -50.65
C LEU A 191 33.39 -60.77 -50.51
N THR A 192 34.44 -60.16 -51.05
CA THR A 192 35.78 -60.77 -51.12
C THR A 192 36.70 -60.37 -49.97
N ALA A 193 36.39 -59.28 -49.27
CA ALA A 193 37.09 -58.87 -48.06
C ALA A 193 36.18 -58.01 -47.16
N GLY A 194 36.53 -57.92 -45.88
CA GLY A 194 35.80 -57.16 -44.86
C GLY A 194 34.64 -57.92 -44.24
N THR A 195 34.04 -57.32 -43.22
CA THR A 195 32.86 -57.84 -42.51
C THR A 195 31.78 -56.77 -42.51
N LEU A 196 30.53 -57.15 -42.74
CA LEU A 196 29.42 -56.21 -42.72
C LEU A 196 29.04 -55.83 -41.27
N PRO A 197 28.47 -54.63 -41.05
CA PRO A 197 27.88 -54.31 -39.76
C PRO A 197 26.80 -55.32 -39.35
N GLY A 198 26.79 -55.73 -38.08
CA GLY A 198 25.82 -56.72 -37.58
C GLY A 198 24.37 -56.25 -37.81
N GLY A 199 23.53 -57.12 -38.35
CA GLY A 199 22.14 -56.80 -38.75
C GLY A 199 21.96 -56.36 -40.21
N THR A 200 23.06 -56.27 -40.97
CA THR A 200 23.02 -56.12 -42.45
C THR A 200 23.42 -57.42 -43.14
N THR A 201 22.93 -57.62 -44.37
CA THR A 201 23.16 -58.82 -45.17
C THR A 201 23.58 -58.44 -46.60
N PHE A 202 24.37 -59.28 -47.23
CA PHE A 202 24.82 -59.11 -48.61
C PHE A 202 24.00 -59.98 -49.56
N ASN A 203 23.44 -59.40 -50.61
CA ASN A 203 22.75 -60.12 -51.66
C ASN A 203 23.72 -60.45 -52.81
N ALA A 204 24.06 -61.73 -52.99
CA ALA A 204 25.01 -62.18 -54.01
C ALA A 204 24.49 -62.05 -55.46
N THR A 205 23.21 -61.79 -55.68
CA THR A 205 22.61 -61.61 -57.01
C THR A 205 22.56 -60.14 -57.42
N THR A 206 22.42 -59.21 -56.46
CA THR A 206 22.29 -57.77 -56.74
C THR A 206 23.49 -56.93 -56.28
N GLY A 207 24.37 -57.49 -55.46
CA GLY A 207 25.47 -56.77 -54.81
C GLY A 207 25.02 -55.85 -53.67
N ALA A 208 23.72 -55.82 -53.34
CA ALA A 208 23.16 -54.91 -52.35
C ALA A 208 23.50 -55.36 -50.92
N ILE A 209 23.89 -54.41 -50.08
CA ILE A 209 23.98 -54.53 -48.62
C ILE A 209 22.70 -53.92 -48.05
N THR A 210 21.87 -54.73 -47.40
CA THR A 210 20.60 -54.26 -46.81
C THR A 210 20.37 -54.85 -45.42
N GLY A 211 19.63 -54.14 -44.59
CA GLY A 211 19.20 -54.62 -43.27
C GLY A 211 19.10 -53.49 -42.25
N THR A 212 19.02 -53.86 -40.98
CA THR A 212 18.92 -52.91 -39.86
C THR A 212 20.12 -53.11 -38.95
N PRO A 213 21.12 -52.23 -38.98
CA PRO A 213 22.29 -52.36 -38.12
C PRO A 213 21.89 -52.42 -36.64
N THR A 214 22.57 -53.28 -35.87
CA THR A 214 22.22 -53.55 -34.45
C THR A 214 23.25 -53.03 -33.47
N THR A 215 24.43 -52.60 -33.93
CA THR A 215 25.51 -52.10 -33.07
C THR A 215 26.24 -50.96 -33.75
N ALA A 216 26.51 -49.89 -33.01
CA ALA A 216 27.29 -48.75 -33.48
C ALA A 216 28.76 -49.17 -33.64
N GLN A 217 29.29 -49.06 -34.85
CA GLN A 217 30.63 -49.51 -35.22
C GLN A 217 31.00 -49.02 -36.61
N THR A 218 32.29 -48.86 -36.89
CA THR A 218 32.79 -48.65 -38.26
C THR A 218 33.41 -49.94 -38.79
N ARG A 219 32.99 -50.36 -39.98
CA ARG A 219 33.55 -51.50 -40.71
C ARG A 219 34.26 -50.99 -41.96
N THR A 220 35.57 -51.16 -42.02
CA THR A 220 36.44 -50.76 -43.13
C THR A 220 36.96 -51.96 -43.91
N GLY A 221 37.51 -51.72 -45.10
CA GLY A 221 38.14 -52.77 -45.92
C GLY A 221 37.14 -53.73 -46.58
N ILE A 222 35.88 -53.30 -46.71
CA ILE A 222 34.83 -54.06 -47.42
C ILE A 222 35.15 -54.03 -48.92
N SER A 223 35.22 -55.20 -49.54
CA SER A 223 35.47 -55.33 -50.98
C SER A 223 34.40 -56.19 -51.64
N ILE A 224 33.75 -55.64 -52.67
CA ILE A 224 32.70 -56.32 -53.44
C ILE A 224 33.24 -56.62 -54.83
N ARG A 225 33.28 -57.90 -55.20
CA ARG A 225 33.65 -58.36 -56.55
C ARG A 225 32.40 -58.71 -57.33
N VAL A 226 32.30 -58.18 -58.55
CA VAL A 226 31.32 -58.62 -59.56
C VAL A 226 32.01 -59.54 -60.56
N THR A 227 31.32 -60.61 -60.97
CA THR A 227 31.72 -61.55 -62.02
C THR A 227 30.61 -61.62 -63.06
N ASP A 228 30.96 -61.48 -64.32
CA ASP A 228 30.02 -61.60 -65.43
C ASP A 228 29.89 -63.04 -65.95
N ALA A 229 28.94 -63.28 -66.85
CA ALA A 229 28.65 -64.60 -67.41
C ALA A 229 29.80 -65.19 -68.26
N SER A 230 30.77 -64.36 -68.67
CA SER A 230 31.99 -64.77 -69.38
C SER A 230 33.18 -65.00 -68.43
N GLY A 231 33.01 -64.83 -67.12
CA GLY A 231 34.06 -65.01 -66.12
C GLY A 231 34.96 -63.81 -65.91
N ALA A 232 34.69 -62.66 -66.56
CA ALA A 232 35.40 -61.42 -66.30
C ALA A 232 35.00 -60.88 -64.93
N THR A 233 35.94 -60.28 -64.19
CA THR A 233 35.67 -59.79 -62.83
C THR A 233 36.20 -58.39 -62.58
N ALA A 234 35.46 -57.61 -61.78
CA ALA A 234 35.87 -56.30 -61.29
C ALA A 234 35.59 -56.18 -59.78
N THR A 235 36.44 -55.46 -59.05
CA THR A 235 36.34 -55.35 -57.58
C THR A 235 36.29 -53.90 -57.14
N LEU A 236 35.25 -53.56 -56.38
CA LEU A 236 35.13 -52.32 -55.64
C LEU A 236 35.75 -52.54 -54.25
N SER A 237 36.95 -52.02 -54.02
CA SER A 237 37.74 -52.31 -52.81
C SER A 237 37.78 -51.12 -51.85
N GLY A 238 37.97 -51.40 -50.55
CA GLY A 238 38.29 -50.38 -49.56
C GLY A 238 37.09 -49.58 -49.05
N LEU A 239 35.87 -50.10 -49.18
CA LEU A 239 34.67 -49.43 -48.68
C LEU A 239 34.65 -49.39 -47.14
N SER A 240 34.02 -48.35 -46.60
CA SER A 240 33.81 -48.15 -45.17
C SER A 240 32.35 -47.84 -44.88
N ILE A 241 31.73 -48.59 -43.96
CA ILE A 241 30.38 -48.31 -43.45
C ILE A 241 30.51 -47.95 -41.97
N THR A 242 30.20 -46.70 -41.62
CA THR A 242 30.10 -46.25 -40.23
C THR A 242 28.65 -46.30 -39.78
N VAL A 243 28.37 -47.10 -38.76
CA VAL A 243 27.06 -47.16 -38.08
C VAL A 243 27.13 -46.33 -36.80
N ALA A 244 26.38 -45.24 -36.73
CA ALA A 244 26.24 -44.42 -35.53
C ALA A 244 25.23 -45.04 -34.54
N ALA A 245 25.37 -44.72 -33.25
CA ALA A 245 24.38 -45.07 -32.25
C ALA A 245 23.06 -44.34 -32.51
N ALA A 246 21.93 -44.96 -32.13
CA ALA A 246 20.63 -44.29 -32.16
C ALA A 246 20.64 -43.11 -31.18
N GLN A 247 20.15 -41.96 -31.63
CA GLN A 247 20.00 -40.78 -30.77
C GLN A 247 18.88 -41.03 -29.76
N VAL A 248 19.09 -40.60 -28.52
CA VAL A 248 18.07 -40.70 -27.45
C VAL A 248 17.32 -39.37 -27.37
N ALA A 249 16.00 -39.44 -27.22
CA ALA A 249 15.20 -38.23 -27.04
C ALA A 249 15.68 -37.47 -25.78
N PRO A 250 15.75 -36.14 -25.83
CA PRO A 250 16.15 -35.35 -24.67
C PRO A 250 15.13 -35.52 -23.54
N THR A 251 15.55 -35.31 -22.29
CA THR A 251 14.63 -35.29 -21.14
C THR A 251 14.94 -34.11 -20.26
N ALA A 252 13.91 -33.29 -19.98
CA ALA A 252 14.01 -32.18 -19.05
C ALA A 252 14.01 -32.71 -17.61
N THR A 253 14.96 -32.27 -16.79
CA THR A 253 15.05 -32.66 -15.37
C THR A 253 14.23 -31.76 -14.44
N GLY A 254 13.65 -30.67 -14.96
CA GLY A 254 12.77 -29.78 -14.20
C GLY A 254 13.46 -28.90 -13.16
N GLY A 255 14.79 -28.72 -13.26
CA GLY A 255 15.61 -28.00 -12.28
C GLY A 255 15.71 -26.48 -12.46
N LEU A 256 15.02 -25.89 -13.44
CA LEU A 256 15.13 -24.45 -13.72
C LEU A 256 14.49 -23.63 -12.60
N ALA A 257 15.31 -22.88 -11.86
CA ALA A 257 14.85 -22.00 -10.80
C ALA A 257 14.19 -20.73 -11.36
N ASP A 258 13.13 -20.28 -10.68
CA ASP A 258 12.50 -18.99 -10.95
C ASP A 258 13.50 -17.82 -10.79
N GLN A 259 13.34 -16.81 -11.63
CA GLN A 259 14.24 -15.67 -11.73
C GLN A 259 13.55 -14.38 -11.30
N SER A 260 14.29 -13.49 -10.63
CA SER A 260 13.80 -12.18 -10.18
C SER A 260 14.77 -11.06 -10.51
N TYR A 261 14.27 -9.97 -11.11
CA TYR A 261 15.10 -8.84 -11.58
C TYR A 261 14.42 -7.48 -11.36
N THR A 262 15.19 -6.41 -11.30
CA THR A 262 14.66 -5.03 -11.29
C THR A 262 14.57 -4.50 -12.71
N GLN A 263 13.46 -3.81 -13.03
CA GLN A 263 13.28 -3.16 -14.33
C GLN A 263 14.47 -2.24 -14.65
N GLY A 264 15.02 -2.35 -15.86
CA GLY A 264 16.13 -1.51 -16.32
C GLY A 264 17.52 -1.93 -15.81
N SER A 265 17.66 -3.09 -15.15
CA SER A 265 18.96 -3.61 -14.67
C SER A 265 19.85 -4.24 -15.77
N GLY A 266 19.51 -4.03 -17.05
CA GLY A 266 20.15 -4.66 -18.20
C GLY A 266 19.67 -6.09 -18.45
N ASP A 267 20.06 -6.66 -19.58
CA ASP A 267 19.68 -8.02 -19.95
C ASP A 267 20.29 -9.03 -18.96
N LYS A 268 19.56 -10.11 -18.71
CA LYS A 268 19.98 -11.17 -17.78
C LYS A 268 20.14 -12.49 -18.49
N THR A 269 21.13 -13.27 -18.07
CA THR A 269 21.47 -14.53 -18.71
C THR A 269 21.30 -15.71 -17.75
N VAL A 270 20.71 -16.81 -18.25
CA VAL A 270 20.49 -18.06 -17.52
C VAL A 270 21.02 -19.21 -18.37
N THR A 271 21.94 -20.02 -17.84
CA THR A 271 22.44 -21.21 -18.54
C THR A 271 21.52 -22.39 -18.23
N VAL A 272 20.96 -23.02 -19.27
CA VAL A 272 19.93 -24.07 -19.14
C VAL A 272 20.40 -25.43 -19.68
N ALA A 273 21.62 -25.50 -20.25
CA ALA A 273 22.16 -26.74 -20.80
C ALA A 273 22.30 -27.88 -19.78
N GLY A 274 22.47 -27.56 -18.49
CA GLY A 274 22.57 -28.55 -17.40
C GLY A 274 21.22 -29.19 -17.00
N ASP A 275 20.09 -28.61 -17.41
CA ASP A 275 18.73 -29.05 -17.04
C ASP A 275 18.08 -29.97 -18.09
N PHE A 276 18.84 -30.37 -19.11
CA PHE A 276 18.39 -31.28 -20.15
C PHE A 276 19.41 -32.41 -20.31
N SER A 277 18.97 -33.63 -20.01
CA SER A 277 19.75 -34.83 -20.32
C SER A 277 19.58 -35.22 -21.80
N ASN A 278 20.60 -35.86 -22.37
CA ASN A 278 20.66 -36.25 -23.80
C ASN A 278 20.50 -35.08 -24.79
N ALA A 279 20.87 -33.86 -24.37
CA ALA A 279 20.83 -32.66 -25.19
C ALA A 279 22.04 -32.57 -26.15
N THR A 280 22.15 -33.53 -27.07
CA THR A 280 23.25 -33.62 -28.05
C THR A 280 22.71 -33.69 -29.48
N GLY A 281 23.41 -33.09 -30.44
CA GLY A 281 23.09 -33.19 -31.88
C GLY A 281 21.74 -32.57 -32.27
N GLY A 282 21.28 -31.56 -31.54
CA GLY A 282 20.00 -30.90 -31.69
C GLY A 282 20.08 -29.37 -31.56
N THR A 283 18.93 -28.71 -31.52
CA THR A 283 18.80 -27.24 -31.46
C THR A 283 18.00 -26.79 -30.23
N TRP A 284 18.38 -25.61 -29.75
CA TRP A 284 17.70 -24.91 -28.66
C TRP A 284 16.64 -23.94 -29.21
N SER A 285 15.49 -23.85 -28.54
CA SER A 285 14.51 -22.78 -28.73
C SER A 285 13.99 -22.27 -27.40
N VAL A 286 13.54 -21.01 -27.37
CA VAL A 286 12.99 -20.38 -26.18
C VAL A 286 11.77 -19.54 -26.57
N VAL A 287 10.75 -19.55 -25.72
CA VAL A 287 9.52 -18.77 -25.89
C VAL A 287 9.18 -18.09 -24.56
N GLY A 288 8.73 -16.83 -24.64
CA GLY A 288 8.34 -16.03 -23.48
C GLY A 288 9.33 -14.91 -23.17
N ALA A 289 8.80 -13.80 -22.62
CA ALA A 289 9.55 -12.64 -22.15
C ALA A 289 10.51 -11.97 -23.17
N GLY A 290 10.30 -12.17 -24.48
CA GLY A 290 11.24 -11.68 -25.51
C GLY A 290 12.63 -12.30 -25.42
N ALA A 291 12.75 -13.46 -24.76
CA ALA A 291 14.02 -14.11 -24.52
C ALA A 291 14.63 -14.65 -25.83
N SER A 292 15.96 -14.69 -25.87
CA SER A 292 16.73 -15.37 -26.93
C SER A 292 17.58 -16.48 -26.31
N ILE A 293 17.97 -17.49 -27.08
CA ILE A 293 18.81 -18.59 -26.60
C ILE A 293 19.96 -18.84 -27.57
N SER A 294 21.18 -19.01 -27.04
CA SER A 294 22.36 -19.33 -27.83
C SER A 294 22.44 -20.82 -28.16
N ALA A 295 23.30 -21.18 -29.12
CA ALA A 295 23.60 -22.59 -29.44
C ALA A 295 24.19 -23.38 -28.25
N ALA A 296 24.76 -22.68 -27.25
CA ALA A 296 25.29 -23.27 -26.02
C ALA A 296 24.26 -23.38 -24.89
N GLY A 297 22.98 -23.04 -25.13
CA GLY A 297 21.94 -23.06 -24.10
C GLY A 297 22.06 -21.92 -23.08
N LEU A 298 22.51 -20.73 -23.52
CA LEU A 298 22.45 -19.51 -22.71
C LEU A 298 21.20 -18.72 -23.10
N VAL A 299 20.23 -18.62 -22.19
CA VAL A 299 19.01 -17.81 -22.36
C VAL A 299 19.29 -16.37 -21.94
N THR A 300 19.02 -15.40 -22.82
CA THR A 300 19.10 -13.96 -22.52
C THR A 300 17.70 -13.37 -22.45
N ILE A 301 17.36 -12.74 -21.31
CA ILE A 301 16.04 -12.16 -21.02
C ILE A 301 16.17 -10.63 -20.98
N PRO A 302 15.45 -9.89 -21.85
CA PRO A 302 15.43 -8.43 -21.82
C PRO A 302 14.55 -7.90 -20.68
N THR A 303 15.14 -7.16 -19.73
CA THR A 303 14.44 -6.67 -18.52
C THR A 303 13.90 -5.23 -18.62
N GLY A 304 14.11 -4.56 -19.75
CA GLY A 304 13.75 -3.14 -19.93
C GLY A 304 12.23 -2.87 -20.02
N SER A 305 11.49 -3.78 -20.66
CA SER A 305 10.07 -3.56 -21.01
C SER A 305 9.09 -4.47 -20.26
N LEU A 306 9.59 -5.46 -19.52
CA LEU A 306 8.76 -6.40 -18.75
C LEU A 306 8.16 -5.69 -17.53
N ARG A 307 6.83 -5.81 -17.37
CA ARG A 307 6.07 -5.15 -16.28
C ARG A 307 5.26 -6.11 -15.41
N GLN A 308 5.28 -7.40 -15.73
CA GLN A 308 4.50 -8.45 -15.04
C GLN A 308 5.31 -9.75 -15.03
N ALA A 309 4.90 -10.70 -14.19
CA ALA A 309 5.48 -12.03 -14.19
C ALA A 309 5.19 -12.73 -15.53
N VAL A 310 6.22 -13.33 -16.13
CA VAL A 310 6.13 -14.04 -17.41
C VAL A 310 6.83 -15.38 -17.28
N THR A 311 6.23 -16.43 -17.84
CA THR A 311 6.85 -17.76 -17.92
C THR A 311 7.75 -17.83 -19.15
N VAL A 312 9.00 -18.27 -18.95
CA VAL A 312 9.94 -18.58 -20.03
C VAL A 312 10.01 -20.08 -20.19
N THR A 313 9.72 -20.58 -21.38
CA THR A 313 9.79 -22.00 -21.73
C THR A 313 10.96 -22.24 -22.67
N VAL A 314 11.85 -23.15 -22.29
CA VAL A 314 12.99 -23.59 -23.09
C VAL A 314 12.70 -24.97 -23.63
N THR A 315 13.02 -25.21 -24.91
CA THR A 315 12.90 -26.52 -25.56
C THR A 315 14.21 -26.92 -26.21
N TYR A 316 14.62 -28.17 -26.04
CA TYR A 316 15.68 -28.80 -26.82
C TYR A 316 15.08 -29.84 -27.76
N THR A 317 15.47 -29.83 -29.03
CA THR A 317 14.98 -30.77 -30.05
C THR A 317 16.13 -31.45 -30.76
N ASN A 318 16.11 -32.77 -30.83
CA ASN A 318 17.07 -33.58 -31.58
C ASN A 318 16.32 -34.58 -32.49
N ALA A 319 17.02 -35.40 -33.28
CA ALA A 319 16.35 -36.26 -34.26
C ALA A 319 15.47 -37.37 -33.64
N ALA A 320 15.60 -37.62 -32.33
CA ALA A 320 14.80 -38.61 -31.60
C ALA A 320 13.59 -37.99 -30.87
N GLY A 321 13.53 -36.66 -30.72
CA GLY A 321 12.39 -35.97 -30.11
C GLY A 321 12.75 -34.62 -29.47
N SER A 322 11.79 -34.07 -28.72
CA SER A 322 11.92 -32.78 -28.02
C SER A 322 11.58 -32.92 -26.54
N ALA A 323 12.21 -32.08 -25.71
CA ALA A 323 11.84 -31.90 -24.30
C ALA A 323 11.81 -30.42 -23.96
N SER A 324 10.92 -30.03 -23.04
CA SER A 324 10.74 -28.64 -22.62
C SER A 324 10.77 -28.52 -21.09
N SER A 325 11.28 -27.40 -20.60
CA SER A 325 11.26 -26.99 -19.20
C SER A 325 10.94 -25.50 -19.11
N ALA A 326 10.34 -25.05 -18.01
CA ALA A 326 9.94 -23.65 -17.85
C ALA A 326 10.29 -23.11 -16.46
N PHE A 327 10.49 -21.79 -16.38
CA PHE A 327 10.67 -21.05 -15.14
C PHE A 327 9.94 -19.71 -15.21
N SER A 328 9.58 -19.16 -14.07
CA SER A 328 8.93 -17.86 -13.95
C SER A 328 9.97 -16.76 -13.87
N VAL A 329 9.72 -15.65 -14.56
CA VAL A 329 10.50 -14.41 -14.46
C VAL A 329 9.63 -13.35 -13.82
N THR A 330 10.02 -12.87 -12.64
CA THR A 330 9.36 -11.74 -11.98
C THR A 330 10.21 -10.49 -12.11
N VAL A 331 9.60 -9.39 -12.58
CA VAL A 331 10.27 -8.09 -12.67
C VAL A 331 9.71 -7.15 -11.60
N ALA A 332 10.56 -6.78 -10.64
CA ALA A 332 10.28 -5.72 -9.69
C ALA A 332 10.32 -4.37 -10.44
N ALA A 333 9.30 -3.55 -10.24
CA ALA A 333 9.29 -2.18 -10.78
C ALA A 333 10.53 -1.42 -10.30
N ALA A 334 11.13 -0.61 -11.18
CA ALA A 334 12.23 0.27 -10.79
C ALA A 334 11.74 1.19 -9.67
N VAL A 335 12.50 1.26 -8.57
CA VAL A 335 12.12 2.13 -7.46
C VAL A 335 12.40 3.58 -7.89
N PRO A 336 11.39 4.47 -7.85
CA PRO A 336 11.51 5.80 -8.44
C PRO A 336 12.55 6.69 -7.75
N VAL A 337 12.90 6.39 -6.50
CA VAL A 337 13.76 7.22 -5.64
C VAL A 337 15.06 6.49 -5.28
N THR A 338 16.13 7.23 -5.02
CA THR A 338 17.43 6.71 -4.54
C THR A 338 17.57 6.77 -3.03
N ALA A 339 16.95 7.75 -2.37
CA ALA A 339 17.07 7.93 -0.93
C ALA A 339 15.84 8.61 -0.32
N ILE A 340 15.54 8.27 0.93
CA ILE A 340 14.66 9.06 1.81
C ILE A 340 15.51 10.14 2.47
N GLY A 341 15.00 11.37 2.50
CA GLY A 341 15.69 12.49 3.13
C GLY A 341 15.60 12.44 4.66
N ALA A 342 16.52 13.15 5.32
CA ALA A 342 16.65 13.17 6.78
C ALA A 342 15.37 13.55 7.54
N SER A 343 14.48 14.32 6.92
CA SER A 343 13.22 14.72 7.53
C SER A 343 12.15 13.63 7.51
N GLY A 344 12.34 12.52 6.78
CA GLY A 344 11.42 11.39 6.72
C GLY A 344 10.17 11.59 5.85
N TRP A 345 9.83 12.81 5.45
CA TRP A 345 8.66 13.15 4.62
C TRP A 345 9.00 13.60 3.19
N LYS A 346 10.24 13.34 2.74
CA LYS A 346 10.73 13.64 1.38
C LYS A 346 11.66 12.55 0.86
N ALA A 347 11.75 12.41 -0.46
CA ALA A 347 12.64 11.47 -1.12
C ALA A 347 13.35 12.08 -2.34
N THR A 348 14.57 11.61 -2.63
CA THR A 348 15.44 12.07 -3.70
C THR A 348 15.44 11.08 -4.87
N TYR A 349 15.54 11.59 -6.09
CA TYR A 349 15.59 10.85 -7.35
C TYR A 349 17.00 10.95 -7.94
N PRO A 350 17.38 10.00 -8.82
CA PRO A 350 18.64 10.11 -9.53
C PRO A 350 18.63 11.22 -10.60
N ALA A 351 17.45 11.60 -11.09
CA ALA A 351 17.21 12.63 -12.09
C ALA A 351 15.78 13.19 -11.91
N PRO A 352 15.37 14.24 -12.65
CA PRO A 352 14.01 14.72 -12.54
C PRO A 352 12.93 13.66 -12.77
N PRO A 353 11.85 13.68 -11.97
CA PRO A 353 10.86 12.61 -11.98
C PRO A 353 10.15 12.65 -13.33
N THR A 354 10.04 11.49 -13.96
CA THR A 354 9.42 11.35 -15.27
C THR A 354 7.91 11.11 -15.19
N PHE A 355 7.37 10.85 -13.99
CA PHE A 355 5.93 10.73 -13.74
C PHE A 355 5.34 12.09 -13.30
N ALA A 356 4.01 12.22 -13.45
CA ALA A 356 3.27 13.41 -13.01
C ALA A 356 2.79 13.26 -11.56
N PRO A 357 3.48 13.79 -10.54
CA PRO A 357 3.18 13.54 -9.13
C PRO A 357 1.85 14.13 -8.64
N ASP A 358 1.17 14.93 -9.46
CA ASP A 358 -0.13 15.55 -9.16
C ASP A 358 -1.32 14.74 -9.69
N THR A 359 -1.22 14.33 -10.95
CA THR A 359 -2.34 13.75 -11.71
C THR A 359 -2.17 12.25 -11.91
N ALA A 360 -0.94 11.73 -11.75
CA ALA A 360 -0.60 10.32 -11.83
C ALA A 360 0.55 9.98 -10.84
N PRO A 361 0.34 10.17 -9.53
CA PRO A 361 1.38 9.89 -8.53
C PRO A 361 1.73 8.40 -8.50
N GLN A 362 2.99 8.10 -8.15
CA GLN A 362 3.47 6.74 -7.96
C GLN A 362 3.51 6.36 -6.48
N THR A 363 3.55 5.06 -6.19
CA THR A 363 3.65 4.54 -4.83
C THR A 363 5.04 3.99 -4.52
N LEU A 364 5.42 4.12 -3.27
CA LEU A 364 6.64 3.59 -2.67
C LEU A 364 6.24 2.56 -1.62
N THR A 365 6.72 1.33 -1.78
CA THR A 365 6.49 0.29 -0.76
C THR A 365 7.48 0.48 0.38
N VAL A 366 6.97 0.49 1.61
CA VAL A 366 7.73 0.69 2.83
C VAL A 366 7.43 -0.46 3.80
N ALA A 367 8.47 -1.14 4.27
CA ALA A 367 8.38 -2.11 5.35
C ALA A 367 8.56 -1.37 6.68
N ARG A 368 7.51 -1.29 7.49
CA ARG A 368 7.48 -0.48 8.72
C ARG A 368 7.58 -1.37 9.94
N ALA A 369 8.40 -0.97 10.90
CA ALA A 369 8.41 -1.61 12.22
C ALA A 369 7.11 -1.27 12.96
N GLY A 370 6.55 -2.21 13.71
CA GLY A 370 5.28 -2.04 14.38
C GLY A 370 4.90 -3.21 15.27
N PHE A 371 3.62 -3.33 15.58
CA PHE A 371 3.07 -4.42 16.38
C PHE A 371 1.78 -4.98 15.78
N ASP A 372 1.52 -6.26 16.04
CA ASP A 372 0.30 -6.95 15.65
C ASP A 372 -0.79 -6.91 16.74
N ALA A 373 -1.90 -7.60 16.47
CA ALA A 373 -3.06 -7.68 17.37
C ALA A 373 -2.79 -8.48 18.66
N GLN A 374 -1.62 -9.12 18.77
CA GLN A 374 -1.15 -9.88 19.93
C GLN A 374 -0.07 -9.10 20.70
N ALA A 375 0.17 -7.83 20.33
CA ALA A 375 1.24 -6.99 20.86
C ALA A 375 2.65 -7.54 20.58
N ALA A 376 2.81 -8.42 19.58
CA ALA A 376 4.12 -8.91 19.17
C ALA A 376 4.74 -7.96 18.13
N PRO A 377 6.08 -7.74 18.15
CA PRO A 377 6.75 -6.97 17.12
C PRO A 377 6.48 -7.56 15.72
N ALA A 378 6.10 -6.70 14.79
CA ALA A 378 5.76 -7.09 13.43
C ALA A 378 6.38 -6.12 12.41
N THR A 379 6.70 -6.65 11.22
CA THR A 379 7.02 -5.82 10.06
C THR A 379 5.78 -5.72 9.18
N ILE A 380 5.30 -4.50 8.98
CA ILE A 380 4.07 -4.24 8.25
C ILE A 380 4.40 -3.51 6.95
N THR A 381 3.98 -4.09 5.84
CA THR A 381 4.11 -3.45 4.53
C THR A 381 3.05 -2.36 4.36
N ASP A 382 3.50 -1.19 3.93
CA ASP A 382 2.65 -0.04 3.63
C ASP A 382 3.06 0.60 2.30
N ALA A 383 2.15 1.37 1.70
CA ALA A 383 2.39 2.06 0.44
C ALA A 383 2.24 3.57 0.64
N LEU A 384 3.36 4.29 0.57
CA LEU A 384 3.37 5.75 0.61
C LEU A 384 3.29 6.30 -0.80
N THR A 385 2.51 7.36 -1.00
CA THR A 385 2.37 7.98 -2.31
C THR A 385 3.41 9.10 -2.49
N LEU A 386 4.00 9.17 -3.68
CA LEU A 386 4.97 10.17 -4.09
C LEU A 386 4.23 11.33 -4.75
N THR A 387 4.05 12.42 -4.00
CA THR A 387 3.21 13.56 -4.38
C THR A 387 4.03 14.78 -4.83
N LYS A 388 3.34 15.86 -5.25
CA LYS A 388 3.92 17.07 -5.86
C LYS A 388 5.10 17.66 -5.09
N ARG A 389 5.91 18.38 -5.85
CA ARG A 389 6.99 19.26 -5.41
C ARG A 389 6.54 20.72 -5.42
N ILE A 390 6.48 21.37 -4.26
CA ILE A 390 6.67 22.82 -4.09
C ILE A 390 7.39 22.98 -2.75
N ARG A 391 8.73 23.03 -2.78
CA ARG A 391 9.56 22.91 -1.57
C ARG A 391 10.90 23.62 -1.72
N LYS A 392 10.93 24.90 -1.40
CA LYS A 392 12.09 25.50 -0.72
C LYS A 392 11.59 26.51 0.32
N PRO A 393 12.30 26.63 1.46
CA PRO A 393 12.13 27.79 2.34
C PRO A 393 12.43 29.06 1.53
N TYR A 394 11.73 30.14 1.85
CA TYR A 394 11.98 31.44 1.22
C TYR A 394 13.38 31.96 1.61
N PRO A 395 14.10 32.66 0.71
CA PRO A 395 13.60 33.30 -0.51
C PRO A 395 13.34 32.40 -1.72
N ASP A 396 13.83 31.16 -1.74
CA ASP A 396 14.01 30.36 -2.97
C ASP A 396 12.76 29.61 -3.48
N GLN A 397 11.57 30.16 -3.27
CA GLN A 397 10.33 29.61 -3.86
C GLN A 397 10.35 29.58 -5.39
N ALA A 398 11.31 30.26 -6.03
CA ALA A 398 11.47 30.31 -7.47
C ALA A 398 12.12 29.06 -8.09
N THR A 399 12.86 28.22 -7.34
CA THR A 399 13.54 27.05 -7.93
C THR A 399 13.75 25.88 -6.96
N LEU A 400 12.90 24.87 -7.12
CA LEU A 400 13.10 23.48 -6.68
C LEU A 400 14.44 22.93 -7.20
N THR A 401 15.09 22.02 -6.46
CA THR A 401 15.98 21.08 -7.15
C THR A 401 15.10 20.09 -7.90
N ALA A 402 15.41 19.89 -9.18
CA ALA A 402 14.58 19.10 -10.06
C ALA A 402 14.56 17.61 -9.70
N ASP A 403 15.11 17.17 -8.56
CA ASP A 403 15.31 15.78 -8.13
C ASP A 403 14.62 15.34 -6.80
N GLN A 404 13.83 16.14 -6.07
CA GLN A 404 13.16 15.70 -4.81
C GLN A 404 11.61 15.70 -4.79
N VAL A 405 10.93 14.61 -4.37
CA VAL A 405 9.44 14.58 -4.16
C VAL A 405 9.01 14.61 -2.69
N ALA A 406 7.72 14.90 -2.51
CA ALA A 406 6.98 14.71 -1.28
C ALA A 406 6.54 13.26 -1.06
N LEU A 407 6.52 12.82 0.19
CA LEU A 407 5.85 11.61 0.61
C LEU A 407 4.49 11.98 1.20
N SER A 408 3.47 11.15 0.96
CA SER A 408 2.14 11.32 1.54
C SER A 408 2.12 11.20 3.06
N ASP A 409 3.13 10.55 3.65
CA ASP A 409 3.32 10.42 5.09
C ASP A 409 4.81 10.30 5.44
N TYR A 410 5.11 10.21 6.73
CA TYR A 410 6.47 10.01 7.26
C TYR A 410 6.95 8.58 7.05
N ILE A 411 8.24 8.46 6.74
CA ILE A 411 9.05 7.26 6.90
C ILE A 411 9.91 7.44 8.15
N TYR A 412 9.86 6.49 9.07
CA TYR A 412 10.64 6.50 10.30
C TYR A 412 12.07 6.03 10.07
N ALA A 413 12.99 6.38 10.98
CA ALA A 413 14.39 5.94 10.93
C ALA A 413 14.54 4.41 10.94
N THR A 414 13.57 3.71 11.53
CA THR A 414 13.53 2.24 11.62
C THR A 414 12.82 1.57 10.45
N ASP A 415 12.18 2.34 9.57
CA ASP A 415 11.48 1.79 8.41
C ASP A 415 12.49 1.38 7.33
N ALA A 416 12.18 0.32 6.58
CA ALA A 416 12.98 -0.14 5.45
C ALA A 416 12.23 0.14 4.15
N VAL A 417 12.93 0.72 3.18
CA VAL A 417 12.41 0.94 1.83
C VAL A 417 13.24 0.07 0.88
N PRO A 418 12.71 -1.04 0.36
CA PRO A 418 13.48 -1.95 -0.49
C PRO A 418 14.14 -1.21 -1.66
N GLY A 419 15.46 -1.34 -1.80
CA GLY A 419 16.24 -0.71 -2.87
C GLY A 419 16.53 0.79 -2.69
N VAL A 420 16.20 1.40 -1.54
CA VAL A 420 16.35 2.83 -1.28
C VAL A 420 17.04 3.06 0.05
N ALA A 421 18.01 3.97 0.10
CA ALA A 421 18.66 4.33 1.36
C ALA A 421 17.69 5.15 2.24
N ASN A 422 17.34 4.65 3.42
CA ASN A 422 16.55 5.42 4.38
C ASN A 422 17.46 6.27 5.28
N ASN A 423 17.56 7.57 5.02
CA ASN A 423 18.32 8.50 5.88
C ASN A 423 17.43 9.23 6.89
N SER A 424 16.15 8.87 7.01
CA SER A 424 15.22 9.53 7.93
C SER A 424 15.73 9.50 9.36
N LEU A 425 15.59 10.64 10.06
CA LEU A 425 15.83 10.75 11.49
C LEU A 425 14.52 10.76 12.30
N ALA A 426 13.37 10.65 11.63
CA ALA A 426 12.07 10.71 12.29
C ALA A 426 11.87 9.48 13.19
N VAL A 427 11.55 9.69 14.46
CA VAL A 427 11.23 8.63 15.42
C VAL A 427 9.72 8.54 15.56
N SER A 428 9.16 7.33 15.47
CA SER A 428 7.72 7.13 15.71
C SER A 428 7.37 7.52 17.14
N PRO A 429 6.37 8.39 17.36
CA PRO A 429 6.06 8.91 18.68
C PRO A 429 5.42 7.83 19.57
N LYS A 430 5.48 8.02 20.89
CA LYS A 430 4.70 7.17 21.81
C LYS A 430 3.21 7.47 21.65
N PRO A 431 2.33 6.45 21.64
CA PRO A 431 0.89 6.59 21.74
C PRO A 431 0.45 7.57 22.83
N ILE A 432 -0.74 8.09 22.64
CA ILE A 432 -1.46 8.90 23.62
C ILE A 432 -2.51 8.00 24.22
N ALA A 433 -2.51 7.83 25.53
CA ALA A 433 -3.50 7.00 26.19
C ALA A 433 -3.92 7.61 27.51
N ASN A 434 -5.14 7.28 27.95
CA ASN A 434 -5.57 7.57 29.29
C ASN A 434 -6.54 6.50 29.79
N TRP A 435 -6.54 6.29 31.10
CA TRP A 435 -7.56 5.50 31.77
C TRP A 435 -8.89 6.25 31.71
N ILE A 436 -9.95 5.53 31.37
CA ILE A 436 -11.31 6.10 31.34
C ILE A 436 -12.20 5.53 32.46
N LEU A 437 -11.56 4.99 33.49
CA LEU A 437 -12.13 4.58 34.76
C LEU A 437 -11.24 5.13 35.87
N PRO A 438 -11.82 5.62 36.97
CA PRO A 438 -11.05 6.05 38.13
C PRO A 438 -10.49 4.84 38.89
N ASP A 439 -9.32 5.03 39.50
CA ASP A 439 -8.67 4.05 40.37
C ASP A 439 -9.21 4.11 41.81
N ARG A 440 -8.53 3.40 42.73
CA ARG A 440 -8.80 3.45 44.17
C ARG A 440 -10.16 2.85 44.56
N ARG A 441 -10.54 1.75 43.89
CA ARG A 441 -11.79 1.01 44.15
C ARG A 441 -11.53 -0.30 44.88
N VAL A 442 -12.53 -0.76 45.62
CA VAL A 442 -12.60 -2.15 46.11
C VAL A 442 -13.13 -3.05 45.02
N VAL A 443 -12.45 -4.17 44.76
CA VAL A 443 -12.77 -5.09 43.66
C VAL A 443 -12.69 -6.55 44.10
N GLY A 444 -13.46 -7.42 43.43
CA GLY A 444 -13.48 -8.85 43.68
C GLY A 444 -12.45 -9.62 42.84
N ASN A 445 -12.85 -10.77 42.30
CA ASN A 445 -11.99 -11.60 41.44
C ASN A 445 -11.87 -11.12 39.99
N THR A 446 -12.64 -10.12 39.61
CA THR A 446 -12.65 -9.59 38.25
C THR A 446 -12.53 -8.07 38.29
N LEU A 447 -11.67 -7.54 37.43
CA LEU A 447 -11.40 -6.11 37.33
C LEU A 447 -11.76 -5.59 35.95
N LEU A 448 -12.77 -4.73 35.88
CA LEU A 448 -13.11 -3.99 34.66
C LEU A 448 -12.05 -2.91 34.42
N LEU A 449 -11.40 -2.97 33.27
CA LEU A 449 -10.37 -2.02 32.83
C LEU A 449 -10.76 -1.42 31.49
N ARG A 450 -10.53 -0.11 31.34
CA ARG A 450 -10.79 0.63 30.12
C ARG A 450 -9.73 1.68 29.87
N VAL A 451 -9.18 1.68 28.66
CA VAL A 451 -8.22 2.67 28.18
C VAL A 451 -8.67 3.24 26.84
N SER A 452 -8.62 4.56 26.74
CA SER A 452 -8.66 5.27 25.46
C SER A 452 -7.22 5.42 24.98
N ALA A 453 -6.89 4.89 23.80
CA ALA A 453 -5.53 4.87 23.26
C ALA A 453 -5.53 5.31 21.80
N TRP A 454 -4.52 6.08 21.40
CA TRP A 454 -4.44 6.74 20.10
C TRP A 454 -3.01 6.82 19.59
N HIS A 455 -2.86 6.67 18.28
CA HIS A 455 -1.61 6.91 17.57
C HIS A 455 -1.90 7.54 16.21
N ARG A 456 -1.02 8.41 15.71
CA ARG A 456 -1.20 9.10 14.41
C ARG A 456 -1.34 8.12 13.23
N ASP A 457 -0.66 6.98 13.32
CA ASP A 457 -0.68 5.90 12.33
C ASP A 457 -1.74 4.84 12.62
N MET A 458 -2.89 5.26 13.15
CA MET A 458 -4.08 4.42 13.25
C MET A 458 -4.44 3.80 11.89
N ARG A 459 -4.89 2.55 11.90
CA ARG A 459 -5.25 1.82 10.68
C ARG A 459 -6.21 0.69 10.98
N ASN A 460 -6.76 0.08 9.92
CA ASN A 460 -7.67 -1.06 10.04
C ASN A 460 -8.89 -0.78 10.94
N ARG A 461 -9.31 0.49 11.02
CA ARG A 461 -10.38 0.99 11.88
C ARG A 461 -10.10 0.86 13.39
N GLU A 462 -8.83 0.74 13.77
CA GLU A 462 -8.38 0.73 15.16
C GLU A 462 -7.34 1.83 15.41
N GLN A 463 -7.43 2.46 16.57
CA GLN A 463 -6.58 3.58 16.95
C GLN A 463 -5.13 3.14 17.23
N VAL A 464 -4.96 1.92 17.76
CA VAL A 464 -3.68 1.26 18.05
C VAL A 464 -3.80 -0.25 17.78
N ALA A 465 -2.68 -0.96 17.68
CA ALA A 465 -2.67 -2.40 17.38
C ALA A 465 -3.20 -3.24 18.55
N ALA A 466 -2.76 -2.90 19.77
CA ALA A 466 -3.20 -3.57 20.98
C ALA A 466 -2.94 -2.74 22.24
N VAL A 467 -3.68 -3.06 23.30
CA VAL A 467 -3.41 -2.65 24.68
C VAL A 467 -3.27 -3.91 25.52
N LYS A 468 -2.14 -4.05 26.24
CA LYS A 468 -1.92 -5.12 27.20
C LYS A 468 -2.15 -4.60 28.61
N PHE A 469 -3.19 -5.09 29.27
CA PHE A 469 -3.46 -4.83 30.68
C PHE A 469 -2.67 -5.78 31.55
N ILE A 470 -2.08 -5.28 32.62
CA ILE A 470 -1.20 -6.04 33.53
C ILE A 470 -1.60 -5.68 34.96
N ALA A 471 -1.98 -6.66 35.77
CA ALA A 471 -2.27 -6.47 37.19
C ALA A 471 -1.30 -7.30 38.05
N THR A 472 -0.78 -6.71 39.12
CA THR A 472 0.16 -7.38 40.03
C THR A 472 -0.10 -7.01 41.49
N ASP A 473 0.07 -7.98 42.37
CA ASP A 473 0.11 -7.80 43.84
C ASP A 473 1.55 -7.61 44.37
N GLY A 474 2.55 -7.53 43.47
CA GLY A 474 3.98 -7.47 43.79
C GLY A 474 4.67 -8.84 43.80
N THR A 475 3.92 -9.94 43.87
CA THR A 475 4.44 -11.33 43.84
C THR A 475 3.98 -12.11 42.61
N ARG A 476 2.73 -11.90 42.18
CA ARG A 476 2.09 -12.53 41.03
C ARG A 476 1.64 -11.45 40.06
N THR A 477 1.55 -11.85 38.79
CA THR A 477 1.12 -10.96 37.71
C THR A 477 0.18 -11.72 36.80
N VAL A 478 -0.94 -11.08 36.46
CA VAL A 478 -1.87 -11.52 35.42
C VAL A 478 -1.93 -10.45 34.32
N SER A 479 -2.20 -10.86 33.09
CA SER A 479 -2.28 -9.91 31.98
C SER A 479 -3.22 -10.38 30.88
N GLN A 480 -3.78 -9.44 30.14
CA GLN A 480 -4.63 -9.70 28.99
C GLN A 480 -4.36 -8.67 27.88
N VAL A 481 -4.26 -9.14 26.65
CA VAL A 481 -4.12 -8.29 25.45
C VAL A 481 -5.50 -8.07 24.82
N VAL A 482 -5.79 -6.81 24.46
CA VAL A 482 -7.01 -6.39 23.77
C VAL A 482 -6.60 -5.59 22.53
N SER A 483 -7.02 -6.06 21.35
CA SER A 483 -6.69 -5.43 20.06
C SER A 483 -7.89 -4.86 19.32
N VAL A 484 -9.08 -5.03 19.90
CA VAL A 484 -10.34 -4.63 19.31
C VAL A 484 -11.01 -3.64 20.24
N SER A 485 -11.20 -2.40 19.78
CA SER A 485 -11.92 -1.41 20.55
C SER A 485 -13.43 -1.64 20.52
N THR A 486 -14.12 -1.35 21.61
CA THR A 486 -15.56 -1.50 21.76
C THR A 486 -16.21 -0.15 22.05
N LEU A 487 -17.49 -0.03 21.72
CA LEU A 487 -18.30 1.07 22.23
C LEU A 487 -18.56 0.82 23.71
N VAL A 488 -18.19 1.81 24.51
CA VAL A 488 -18.55 1.88 25.91
C VAL A 488 -19.51 3.05 26.08
N GLY A 489 -20.66 2.75 26.64
CA GLY A 489 -21.68 3.71 27.03
C GLY A 489 -22.34 3.15 28.26
N LEU A 490 -22.06 3.73 29.43
CA LEU A 490 -23.03 3.59 30.52
C LEU A 490 -24.31 4.22 29.94
N GLY A 491 -25.45 3.54 29.98
CA GLY A 491 -26.64 3.76 29.11
C GLY A 491 -27.30 5.15 29.06
N SER A 492 -26.61 6.18 29.51
CA SER A 492 -26.99 7.58 29.69
C SER A 492 -25.90 8.55 29.22
N TYR A 493 -24.80 8.09 28.62
CA TYR A 493 -23.80 8.98 28.01
C TYR A 493 -24.44 9.82 26.91
N ALA A 494 -24.06 11.09 26.82
CA ALA A 494 -24.54 11.95 25.74
C ALA A 494 -24.13 11.43 24.35
N HIS A 495 -22.91 10.88 24.24
CA HIS A 495 -22.44 10.14 23.06
C HIS A 495 -21.67 8.88 23.48
N PRO A 496 -21.75 7.78 22.72
CA PRO A 496 -20.95 6.59 22.97
C PRO A 496 -19.46 6.87 22.74
N VAL A 497 -18.59 6.23 23.51
CA VAL A 497 -17.13 6.43 23.37
C VAL A 497 -16.46 5.11 23.03
N THR A 498 -15.36 5.17 22.28
CA THR A 498 -14.59 3.98 21.91
C THR A 498 -13.46 3.75 22.91
N ALA A 499 -13.28 2.51 23.38
CA ALA A 499 -12.24 2.13 24.32
C ALA A 499 -11.74 0.70 24.12
N TYR A 500 -10.52 0.42 24.57
CA TYR A 500 -10.03 -0.95 24.76
C TYR A 500 -10.45 -1.41 26.16
N GLU A 501 -11.28 -2.45 26.22
CA GLU A 501 -11.89 -2.94 27.46
C GLU A 501 -11.51 -4.40 27.72
N CYS A 502 -11.28 -4.74 28.99
CA CYS A 502 -11.32 -6.13 29.43
C CYS A 502 -11.91 -6.27 30.85
N ASN A 503 -12.45 -7.46 31.12
CA ASN A 503 -12.75 -7.95 32.46
C ASN A 503 -11.60 -8.89 32.85
N LEU A 504 -10.55 -8.31 33.44
CA LEU A 504 -9.35 -9.06 33.79
C LEU A 504 -9.63 -9.97 34.99
N ASP A 505 -9.40 -11.27 34.83
CA ASP A 505 -9.43 -12.22 35.93
C ASP A 505 -8.20 -12.02 36.82
N ILE A 506 -8.44 -11.62 38.07
CA ILE A 506 -7.42 -11.39 39.09
C ILE A 506 -7.56 -12.38 40.26
N SER A 507 -8.33 -13.46 40.09
CA SER A 507 -8.58 -14.46 41.14
C SER A 507 -7.32 -15.10 41.72
N THR A 508 -6.26 -15.19 40.93
CA THR A 508 -4.97 -15.77 41.34
C THR A 508 -4.06 -14.81 42.09
N LEU A 509 -4.36 -13.51 42.13
CA LEU A 509 -3.63 -12.52 42.94
C LEU A 509 -4.05 -12.65 44.40
N ASP A 510 -3.23 -12.15 45.33
CA ASP A 510 -3.56 -12.19 46.77
C ASP A 510 -4.87 -11.44 47.07
N ASP A 511 -5.66 -11.98 48.01
CA ASP A 511 -6.86 -11.32 48.52
C ASP A 511 -6.54 -10.41 49.72
N ASN A 512 -7.40 -9.42 49.97
CA ASN A 512 -7.17 -8.35 50.93
C ASN A 512 -5.82 -7.63 50.72
N ALA A 513 -5.49 -7.35 49.46
CA ALA A 513 -4.19 -6.82 49.05
C ALA A 513 -4.33 -5.65 48.05
N ALA A 514 -3.33 -4.79 48.05
CA ALA A 514 -3.16 -3.74 47.06
C ALA A 514 -2.78 -4.35 45.70
N ILE A 515 -3.57 -4.07 44.67
CA ILE A 515 -3.25 -4.47 43.29
C ILE A 515 -2.86 -3.23 42.51
N THR A 516 -1.69 -3.28 41.89
CA THR A 516 -1.22 -2.27 40.95
C THR A 516 -1.56 -2.72 39.54
N VAL A 517 -2.18 -1.85 38.77
CA VAL A 517 -2.55 -2.09 37.38
C VAL A 517 -1.75 -1.17 36.48
N ASN A 518 -1.11 -1.79 35.50
CA ASN A 518 -0.41 -1.15 34.41
C ASN A 518 -1.07 -1.47 33.08
N ALA A 519 -0.78 -0.65 32.08
CA ALA A 519 -1.13 -0.93 30.69
C ALA A 519 0.00 -0.52 29.75
N GLU A 520 0.24 -1.35 28.73
CA GLU A 520 1.18 -1.10 27.64
C GLU A 520 0.39 -0.94 26.34
N VAL A 521 0.64 0.16 25.63
CA VAL A 521 -0.08 0.54 24.41
C VAL A 521 0.83 0.39 23.21
N TYR A 522 0.43 -0.49 22.30
CA TYR A 522 1.21 -0.92 21.14
C TYR A 522 0.67 -0.26 19.87
N PRO A 523 1.39 0.68 19.22
CA PRO A 523 0.95 1.28 17.98
C PRO A 523 1.04 0.29 16.82
N HIS A 524 0.34 0.57 15.72
CA HIS A 524 0.53 -0.19 14.49
C HIS A 524 1.91 0.03 13.88
N PHE A 525 2.47 1.24 13.95
CA PHE A 525 3.82 1.55 13.48
C PHE A 525 4.65 2.18 14.59
N GLY A 526 5.92 1.79 14.67
CA GLY A 526 6.88 2.25 15.67
C GLY A 526 7.66 1.09 16.30
N ALA A 527 8.78 1.43 16.93
CA ALA A 527 9.63 0.47 17.62
C ALA A 527 9.21 0.32 19.10
N ALA A 528 9.94 -0.47 19.90
CA ALA A 528 9.67 -0.64 21.34
C ALA A 528 9.62 0.70 22.12
N ALA A 529 10.40 1.71 21.70
CA ALA A 529 10.33 3.05 22.27
C ALA A 529 9.00 3.79 21.98
N SER A 530 8.28 3.37 20.96
CA SER A 530 6.94 3.84 20.60
C SER A 530 5.84 3.08 21.35
N VAL A 531 6.15 2.22 22.33
CA VAL A 531 5.13 1.64 23.21
C VAL A 531 4.97 2.54 24.44
N LEU A 532 3.74 2.96 24.75
CA LEU A 532 3.47 3.71 25.98
C LEU A 532 3.14 2.75 27.11
N SER A 533 4.00 2.67 28.12
CA SER A 533 3.74 1.93 29.37
C SER A 533 3.37 2.91 30.48
N THR A 534 2.33 2.58 31.24
CA THR A 534 1.93 3.38 32.41
C THR A 534 3.02 3.45 33.47
N ALA A 535 3.83 2.41 33.61
CA ALA A 535 4.89 2.35 34.63
C ALA A 535 6.01 3.38 34.41
N GLY A 536 6.09 3.97 33.21
CA GLY A 536 7.11 4.96 32.85
C GLY A 536 6.78 6.40 33.22
N THR A 537 5.65 6.68 33.86
CA THR A 537 5.27 8.05 34.30
C THR A 537 4.83 8.09 35.76
N THR A 538 5.24 9.15 36.45
CA THR A 538 4.84 9.46 37.83
C THR A 538 3.95 10.70 37.91
N ALA A 539 3.67 11.34 36.78
CA ALA A 539 2.87 12.55 36.73
C ALA A 539 1.40 12.21 36.96
N TYR A 540 0.77 12.97 37.86
CA TYR A 540 -0.55 12.67 38.38
C TYR A 540 -1.65 12.54 37.30
N ARG A 541 -1.60 13.41 36.28
CA ARG A 541 -2.58 13.50 35.20
C ARG A 541 -2.22 12.64 33.99
N GLU A 542 -0.98 12.19 33.87
CA GLU A 542 -0.58 11.35 32.74
C GLU A 542 -1.07 9.91 32.90
N PHE A 543 -0.89 9.11 31.84
CA PHE A 543 -1.21 7.69 31.83
C PHE A 543 -0.36 6.90 32.83
N ARG A 544 -0.74 6.92 34.10
CA ARG A 544 0.02 6.36 35.22
C ARG A 544 -0.53 4.99 35.66
N PRO A 545 0.20 4.26 36.53
CA PRO A 545 -0.32 3.07 37.15
C PRO A 545 -1.55 3.40 38.02
N GLN A 546 -2.52 2.49 38.03
CA GLN A 546 -3.71 2.57 38.85
C GLN A 546 -3.60 1.61 40.04
N THR A 547 -4.22 1.95 41.17
CA THR A 547 -4.18 1.13 42.38
C THR A 547 -5.60 0.75 42.80
N TYR A 548 -5.81 -0.52 43.15
CA TYR A 548 -7.09 -1.06 43.61
C TYR A 548 -6.88 -1.88 44.89
N LEU A 549 -7.93 -2.03 45.69
CA LEU A 549 -7.95 -2.98 46.79
C LEU A 549 -8.70 -4.24 46.34
N LYS A 550 -7.99 -5.35 46.15
CA LYS A 550 -8.66 -6.65 45.97
C LYS A 550 -9.13 -7.14 47.33
N ASN A 551 -10.43 -7.25 47.49
CA ASN A 551 -11.06 -7.84 48.67
C ASN A 551 -12.38 -8.48 48.24
N VAL A 552 -12.38 -9.80 48.07
CA VAL A 552 -13.53 -10.54 47.52
C VAL A 552 -14.76 -10.43 48.41
N ALA A 553 -14.58 -10.56 49.73
CA ALA A 553 -15.67 -10.50 50.69
C ALA A 553 -16.33 -9.11 50.73
N LEU A 554 -15.51 -8.06 50.78
CA LEU A 554 -15.97 -6.67 50.85
C LEU A 554 -16.58 -6.19 49.53
N ALA A 555 -16.04 -6.63 48.39
CA ALA A 555 -16.64 -6.33 47.09
C ALA A 555 -18.02 -6.99 46.90
N ALA A 556 -18.20 -8.21 47.43
CA ALA A 556 -19.49 -8.90 47.37
C ALA A 556 -20.51 -8.35 48.39
N ASN A 557 -20.04 -7.96 49.58
CA ASN A 557 -20.87 -7.44 50.68
C ASN A 557 -20.25 -6.15 51.25
N PRO A 558 -20.48 -5.00 50.60
CA PRO A 558 -20.03 -3.71 51.10
C PRO A 558 -20.56 -3.41 52.51
N ILE A 559 -19.86 -2.54 53.23
CA ILE A 559 -20.31 -2.13 54.56
C ILE A 559 -21.27 -0.94 54.40
N TYR A 560 -22.51 -1.12 54.83
CA TYR A 560 -23.56 -0.12 54.71
C TYR A 560 -23.73 0.70 55.98
N VAL A 561 -23.89 2.01 55.79
CA VAL A 561 -24.38 2.94 56.82
C VAL A 561 -25.44 3.83 56.18
N TYR A 562 -26.61 3.93 56.81
CA TYR A 562 -27.70 4.76 56.27
C TYR A 562 -27.76 6.13 56.96
N VAL A 563 -28.19 7.15 56.21
CA VAL A 563 -28.44 8.50 56.72
C VAL A 563 -29.88 8.90 56.42
N ALA A 564 -30.63 9.27 57.45
CA ALA A 564 -31.96 9.83 57.29
C ALA A 564 -31.87 11.34 57.04
N ALA A 565 -32.75 11.91 56.20
CA ALA A 565 -32.77 13.36 56.00
C ALA A 565 -33.33 14.12 57.22
N THR A 566 -34.19 13.46 58.00
CA THR A 566 -34.73 13.92 59.28
C THR A 566 -34.76 12.77 60.27
N GLY A 567 -34.43 13.04 61.53
CA GLY A 567 -34.26 11.99 62.55
C GLY A 567 -32.94 11.22 62.40
N GLY A 568 -32.79 10.10 63.12
CA GLY A 568 -31.57 9.30 63.20
C GLY A 568 -30.70 9.61 64.42
N ASP A 569 -29.72 8.74 64.70
CA ASP A 569 -28.80 8.89 65.84
C ASP A 569 -27.36 8.53 65.43
N ASN A 570 -26.45 9.49 65.54
CA ASN A 570 -25.05 9.29 65.15
C ASN A 570 -24.27 8.38 66.12
N ALA A 571 -24.72 8.24 67.36
CA ALA A 571 -24.03 7.44 68.37
C ALA A 571 -24.39 5.95 68.28
N THR A 572 -25.66 5.64 67.98
CA THR A 572 -26.19 4.27 68.06
C THR A 572 -26.57 3.65 66.71
N ALA A 573 -26.45 4.40 65.60
CA ALA A 573 -26.74 3.89 64.26
C ALA A 573 -26.01 2.59 63.93
N ALA A 574 -26.68 1.77 63.12
CA ALA A 574 -26.19 0.47 62.69
C ALA A 574 -25.18 0.59 61.54
N VAL A 575 -24.09 -0.15 61.64
CA VAL A 575 -23.11 -0.39 60.58
C VAL A 575 -23.16 -1.89 60.28
N SER A 576 -23.45 -2.26 59.04
CA SER A 576 -23.69 -3.67 58.71
C SER A 576 -23.42 -3.96 57.24
N THR A 577 -23.00 -5.19 56.93
CA THR A 577 -23.01 -5.72 55.56
C THR A 577 -24.41 -6.12 55.09
N ASN A 578 -25.41 -6.13 55.99
CA ASN A 578 -26.82 -6.28 55.63
C ASN A 578 -27.49 -4.89 55.51
N ALA A 579 -27.91 -4.54 54.29
CA ALA A 579 -28.50 -3.25 54.01
C ALA A 579 -29.80 -2.97 54.81
N ALA A 580 -30.63 -3.99 55.05
CA ALA A 580 -31.87 -3.83 55.82
C ALA A 580 -31.57 -3.53 57.30
N THR A 581 -30.58 -4.20 57.88
CA THR A 581 -30.13 -3.94 59.26
C THR A 581 -29.55 -2.54 59.40
N ALA A 582 -28.68 -2.12 58.48
CA ALA A 582 -28.11 -0.77 58.50
C ALA A 582 -29.19 0.31 58.33
N LYS A 583 -30.20 0.07 57.47
CA LYS A 583 -31.32 0.99 57.22
C LYS A 583 -32.25 1.15 58.42
N ALA A 584 -32.42 0.12 59.25
CA ALA A 584 -33.34 0.14 60.39
C ALA A 584 -32.93 1.14 61.49
N ALA A 585 -31.64 1.48 61.59
CA ALA A 585 -31.11 2.45 62.56
C ALA A 585 -30.13 3.43 61.86
N PRO A 586 -30.64 4.46 61.16
CA PRO A 586 -29.82 5.37 60.37
C PRO A 586 -29.14 6.44 61.24
N CYS A 587 -28.01 6.96 60.75
CA CYS A 587 -27.38 8.18 61.27
C CYS A 587 -28.22 9.43 60.94
N ALA A 588 -28.05 10.47 61.76
CA ALA A 588 -28.67 11.77 61.53
C ALA A 588 -27.92 12.64 60.52
N THR A 589 -26.60 12.44 60.37
CA THR A 589 -25.78 13.23 59.43
C THR A 589 -24.78 12.36 58.67
N VAL A 590 -24.36 12.84 57.50
CA VAL A 590 -23.31 12.18 56.70
C VAL A 590 -21.99 12.11 57.48
N GLY A 591 -21.62 13.17 58.18
CA GLY A 591 -20.44 13.16 59.06
C GLY A 591 -20.54 12.16 60.21
N GLY A 592 -21.74 11.99 60.78
CA GLY A 592 -22.03 10.94 61.76
C GLY A 592 -21.84 9.54 61.18
N ALA A 593 -22.35 9.29 59.97
CA ALA A 593 -22.17 8.03 59.27
C ALA A 593 -20.69 7.68 59.00
N ILE A 594 -19.89 8.66 58.56
CA ILE A 594 -18.44 8.46 58.38
C ILE A 594 -17.77 8.11 59.72
N SER A 595 -18.13 8.81 60.79
CA SER A 595 -17.59 8.57 62.13
C SER A 595 -17.92 7.17 62.61
N ARG A 596 -19.20 6.80 62.51
CA ARG A 596 -19.73 5.52 62.96
C ARG A 596 -19.14 4.36 62.16
N ALA A 597 -19.03 4.49 60.83
CA ALA A 597 -18.40 3.50 59.98
C ALA A 597 -16.96 3.22 60.43
N TYR A 598 -16.18 4.28 60.67
CA TYR A 598 -14.78 4.13 61.09
C TYR A 598 -14.66 3.54 62.50
N GLU A 599 -15.50 3.96 63.45
CA GLU A 599 -15.49 3.42 64.82
C GLU A 599 -15.79 1.93 64.88
N VAL A 600 -16.71 1.44 64.05
CA VAL A 600 -17.09 0.02 64.03
C VAL A 600 -16.12 -0.82 63.22
N ASN A 601 -15.63 -0.32 62.09
CA ASN A 601 -14.85 -1.11 61.13
C ASN A 601 -13.34 -0.89 61.22
N GLY A 602 -12.88 0.19 61.84
CA GLY A 602 -11.47 0.61 61.88
C GLY A 602 -10.93 1.17 60.55
N ARG A 603 -11.73 1.21 59.47
CA ARG A 603 -11.36 1.71 58.14
C ARG A 603 -12.58 2.24 57.38
N LEU A 604 -12.34 2.97 56.28
CA LEU A 604 -13.38 3.52 55.40
C LEU A 604 -13.43 2.91 53.99
N ASP A 605 -12.44 2.10 53.60
CA ASP A 605 -12.42 1.46 52.28
C ASP A 605 -13.64 0.54 52.11
N GLY A 606 -14.37 0.68 51.00
CA GLY A 606 -15.53 -0.17 50.70
C GLY A 606 -16.79 0.12 51.53
N VAL A 607 -16.79 1.22 52.29
CA VAL A 607 -18.00 1.72 52.96
C VAL A 607 -18.91 2.41 51.95
N GLU A 608 -20.18 2.04 51.97
CA GLU A 608 -21.26 2.72 51.25
C GLU A 608 -22.19 3.45 52.24
N ILE A 609 -22.13 4.77 52.21
CA ILE A 609 -23.09 5.63 52.91
C ILE A 609 -24.30 5.84 52.01
N ARG A 610 -25.45 5.31 52.44
CA ARG A 610 -26.72 5.36 51.70
C ARG A 610 -27.65 6.41 52.27
N LEU A 611 -28.03 7.35 51.42
CA LEU A 611 -28.85 8.49 51.79
C LEU A 611 -30.33 8.20 51.54
N GLY A 612 -31.16 8.42 52.56
CA GLY A 612 -32.62 8.44 52.41
C GLY A 612 -33.11 9.65 51.62
N GLU A 613 -34.40 9.67 51.32
CA GLU A 613 -35.05 10.80 50.63
C GLU A 613 -34.90 12.12 51.40
N GLY A 614 -34.49 13.18 50.70
CA GLY A 614 -34.34 14.53 51.23
C GLY A 614 -32.99 15.20 50.94
N THR A 615 -32.72 16.30 51.64
CA THR A 615 -31.48 17.08 51.50
C THR A 615 -30.52 16.77 52.64
N HIS A 616 -29.29 16.36 52.31
CA HIS A 616 -28.24 15.98 53.24
C HIS A 616 -27.10 16.98 53.18
N THR A 617 -26.69 17.53 54.32
CA THR A 617 -25.61 18.52 54.34
C THR A 617 -24.26 17.86 54.58
N LEU A 618 -23.28 18.15 53.71
CA LEU A 618 -21.88 17.83 53.91
C LEU A 618 -21.13 19.08 54.40
N SER A 619 -20.72 19.08 55.66
CA SER A 619 -20.07 20.20 56.36
C SER A 619 -18.73 19.80 56.99
N SER A 620 -17.96 20.76 57.50
CA SER A 620 -16.60 20.57 58.05
C SER A 620 -16.54 19.53 59.16
N GLY A 621 -17.61 19.32 59.93
CA GLY A 621 -17.70 18.23 60.92
C GLY A 621 -17.76 16.82 60.30
N SER A 622 -17.79 16.70 58.96
CA SER A 622 -17.84 15.42 58.25
C SER A 622 -16.45 14.85 57.92
N SER A 623 -15.37 15.57 58.23
CA SER A 623 -13.98 15.12 58.00
C SER A 623 -13.18 15.05 59.30
N ASN A 624 -12.19 14.15 59.38
CA ASN A 624 -11.32 14.01 60.55
C ASN A 624 -9.95 13.44 60.16
N ALA A 625 -8.88 14.15 60.50
CA ALA A 625 -7.49 13.82 60.15
C ALA A 625 -6.99 12.48 60.74
N GLY A 626 -7.68 11.90 61.73
CA GLY A 626 -7.34 10.60 62.31
C GLY A 626 -7.95 9.37 61.63
N ARG A 627 -8.78 9.55 60.59
CA ARG A 627 -9.44 8.44 59.87
C ARG A 627 -8.67 8.07 58.62
N VAL A 628 -8.09 6.88 58.60
CA VAL A 628 -7.22 6.44 57.51
C VAL A 628 -8.04 5.63 56.49
N GLN A 629 -7.86 5.97 55.21
CA GLN A 629 -8.14 5.08 54.09
C GLN A 629 -6.82 4.47 53.63
N GLU A 630 -6.83 3.21 53.21
CA GLU A 630 -5.63 2.60 52.64
C GLU A 630 -5.57 2.87 51.12
N ILE A 631 -6.60 2.45 50.38
CA ILE A 631 -6.61 2.49 48.91
C ILE A 631 -8.02 2.66 48.34
N GLY A 632 -9.07 2.17 49.01
CA GLY A 632 -10.44 2.15 48.53
C GLY A 632 -11.24 3.41 48.83
N GLU A 633 -12.05 3.82 47.85
CA GLU A 633 -12.97 4.94 47.94
C GLU A 633 -14.06 4.75 49.00
N LEU A 634 -14.42 5.85 49.67
CA LEU A 634 -15.66 5.99 50.43
C LEU A 634 -16.77 6.39 49.46
N VAL A 635 -17.85 5.61 49.40
CA VAL A 635 -18.96 5.85 48.48
C VAL A 635 -20.12 6.50 49.22
N ILE A 636 -20.62 7.62 48.69
CA ILE A 636 -21.87 8.26 49.07
C ILE A 636 -22.86 8.08 47.92
N THR A 637 -23.99 7.44 48.20
CA THR A 637 -25.00 7.13 47.19
C THR A 637 -26.41 7.19 47.78
N ARG A 638 -27.44 7.17 46.95
CA ARG A 638 -28.83 7.08 47.42
C ARG A 638 -29.16 5.68 47.91
N ASP A 639 -30.16 5.57 48.77
CA ASP A 639 -30.89 4.32 48.93
C ASP A 639 -31.45 3.90 47.54
N PRO A 640 -31.15 2.68 47.06
CA PRO A 640 -31.66 2.19 45.77
C PRO A 640 -33.19 2.31 45.62
N ALA A 641 -33.94 2.30 46.74
CA ALA A 641 -35.40 2.44 46.76
C ALA A 641 -35.90 3.89 46.56
N VAL A 642 -35.03 4.91 46.63
CA VAL A 642 -35.38 6.32 46.49
C VAL A 642 -34.94 6.84 45.13
N ALA A 643 -35.75 7.62 44.42
CA ALA A 643 -35.35 8.19 43.13
C ALA A 643 -34.17 9.18 43.26
N ARG A 644 -33.24 9.19 42.28
CA ARG A 644 -32.07 10.11 42.25
C ARG A 644 -32.43 11.57 42.49
N ALA A 645 -33.50 12.04 41.83
CA ALA A 645 -33.97 13.42 41.92
C ALA A 645 -34.35 13.86 43.35
N ASN A 646 -34.67 12.90 44.24
CA ASN A 646 -35.17 13.17 45.58
C ASN A 646 -34.07 13.15 46.66
N VAL A 647 -32.81 12.90 46.28
CA VAL A 647 -31.67 12.87 47.20
C VAL A 647 -30.67 13.93 46.78
N ILE A 648 -30.58 15.01 47.56
CA ILE A 648 -29.68 16.13 47.29
C ILE A 648 -28.59 16.17 48.36
N VAL A 649 -27.33 16.03 47.94
CA VAL A 649 -26.17 16.36 48.79
C VAL A 649 -25.84 17.83 48.61
N LYS A 650 -26.03 18.59 49.69
CA LYS A 650 -25.75 20.01 49.78
C LYS A 650 -24.37 20.24 50.39
N TYR A 651 -23.48 20.90 49.66
CA TYR A 651 -22.17 21.30 50.15
C TYR A 651 -22.24 22.58 50.99
N GLY A 652 -21.75 22.47 52.23
CA GLY A 652 -21.49 23.59 53.15
C GLY A 652 -19.99 23.96 53.19
N SER A 653 -19.54 24.52 54.32
CA SER A 653 -18.09 24.70 54.57
C SER A 653 -17.43 23.37 54.81
N PHE A 654 -16.87 22.75 53.77
CA PHE A 654 -16.36 21.38 53.82
C PHE A 654 -14.89 21.32 53.40
N ILE A 655 -14.09 20.54 54.13
CA ILE A 655 -12.72 20.21 53.73
C ILE A 655 -12.55 18.69 53.84
N PRO A 656 -12.36 17.96 52.73
CA PRO A 656 -12.33 16.49 52.69
C PRO A 656 -11.02 15.90 53.24
N TYR A 657 -10.80 15.96 54.54
CA TYR A 657 -9.66 15.29 55.20
C TYR A 657 -10.04 13.88 55.67
N LEU A 658 -9.42 12.86 55.09
CA LEU A 658 -9.42 11.47 55.55
C LEU A 658 -7.95 10.98 55.58
N GLY A 659 -7.25 11.24 56.69
CA GLY A 659 -5.86 10.81 56.87
C GLY A 659 -4.81 11.70 56.15
N ALA A 660 -3.54 11.29 56.25
CA ALA A 660 -2.39 12.05 55.77
C ALA A 660 -1.91 11.67 54.36
N ALA A 661 -2.39 10.57 53.77
CA ALA A 661 -1.94 10.05 52.47
C ALA A 661 -2.83 10.50 51.28
N GLY A 662 -3.80 11.38 51.53
CA GLY A 662 -4.85 11.77 50.59
C GLY A 662 -6.19 11.12 50.92
N SER A 663 -7.28 11.64 50.33
CA SER A 663 -8.64 11.16 50.58
C SER A 663 -9.35 10.77 49.28
N TRP A 664 -10.05 9.63 49.27
CA TRP A 664 -10.71 9.07 48.09
C TRP A 664 -12.22 8.97 48.30
N TRP A 665 -12.96 9.74 47.50
CA TRP A 665 -14.41 9.90 47.61
C TRP A 665 -15.09 9.54 46.30
N LYS A 666 -16.28 8.93 46.41
CA LYS A 666 -17.19 8.78 45.29
C LYS A 666 -18.60 9.25 45.66
N PHE A 667 -19.16 10.12 44.83
CA PHE A 667 -20.58 10.44 44.81
C PHE A 667 -21.21 9.70 43.64
N ARG A 668 -22.15 8.81 43.93
CA ARG A 668 -22.78 7.96 42.92
C ARG A 668 -24.29 8.09 42.96
N ASP A 669 -24.90 8.32 41.81
CA ASP A 669 -26.36 8.21 41.61
C ASP A 669 -27.16 9.08 42.60
N ILE A 670 -26.82 10.37 42.67
CA ILE A 670 -27.45 11.36 43.56
C ILE A 670 -27.53 12.73 42.87
N CYS A 671 -28.28 13.67 43.44
CA CYS A 671 -28.16 15.08 43.09
C CYS A 671 -27.14 15.77 44.00
N VAL A 672 -26.38 16.73 43.46
CA VAL A 672 -25.43 17.54 44.25
C VAL A 672 -25.60 19.02 43.98
N GLY A 673 -25.47 19.84 45.02
CA GLY A 673 -25.60 21.30 44.91
C GLY A 673 -24.88 22.02 46.03
N LYS A 674 -24.74 23.34 45.89
CA LYS A 674 -23.97 24.19 46.82
C LYS A 674 -24.77 25.44 47.16
N THR A 675 -24.68 25.94 48.39
CA THR A 675 -25.36 27.20 48.82
C THR A 675 -24.41 28.25 49.38
N ASN A 676 -23.11 27.95 49.53
CA ASN A 676 -22.13 28.87 50.09
C ASN A 676 -20.83 28.85 49.27
N ASN A 677 -19.74 29.47 49.72
CA ASN A 677 -18.49 29.57 48.94
C ASN A 677 -17.55 28.38 49.08
N ALA A 678 -17.81 27.45 49.99
CA ALA A 678 -16.87 26.39 50.31
C ALA A 678 -17.14 25.10 49.53
N GLY A 679 -16.09 24.39 49.18
CA GLY A 679 -16.13 23.21 48.31
C GLY A 679 -15.00 22.26 48.67
N PHE A 680 -14.75 21.24 47.86
CA PHE A 680 -13.62 20.33 48.04
C PHE A 680 -12.30 21.10 47.95
N ARG A 681 -11.43 20.82 48.93
CA ARG A 681 -10.09 21.41 49.08
C ARG A 681 -9.13 20.33 49.58
N GLY A 682 -8.19 19.91 48.73
CA GLY A 682 -6.98 19.21 49.14
C GLY A 682 -5.87 20.18 49.54
N THR A 683 -4.80 19.65 50.10
CA THR A 683 -3.53 20.34 50.33
C THR A 683 -2.39 19.53 49.72
N ALA A 684 -1.24 20.15 49.45
CA ALA A 684 -0.08 19.46 48.90
C ALA A 684 0.36 18.23 49.72
N ALA A 685 0.15 18.25 51.05
CA ALA A 685 0.46 17.13 51.94
C ALA A 685 -0.63 16.04 51.95
N SER A 686 -1.86 16.36 51.59
CA SER A 686 -2.99 15.42 51.54
C SER A 686 -3.95 15.82 50.41
N PRO A 687 -3.67 15.40 49.17
CA PRO A 687 -4.52 15.72 48.03
C PRO A 687 -5.89 15.05 48.14
N ALA A 688 -6.93 15.68 47.60
CA ALA A 688 -8.30 15.17 47.65
C ALA A 688 -8.72 14.65 46.28
N TYR A 689 -9.27 13.44 46.25
CA TYR A 689 -9.68 12.74 45.05
C TYR A 689 -11.18 12.49 45.10
N VAL A 690 -11.90 12.95 44.09
CA VAL A 690 -13.36 12.82 44.06
C VAL A 690 -13.86 12.32 42.71
N VAL A 691 -14.68 11.28 42.75
CA VAL A 691 -15.39 10.76 41.59
C VAL A 691 -16.86 11.15 41.70
N TYR A 692 -17.40 11.76 40.65
CA TYR A 692 -18.83 11.95 40.46
C TYR A 692 -19.29 11.01 39.37
N GLU A 693 -20.20 10.09 39.70
CA GLU A 693 -20.68 9.05 38.80
C GLU A 693 -22.21 9.05 38.78
N LYS A 694 -22.83 9.29 37.61
CA LYS A 694 -24.29 9.37 37.44
C LYS A 694 -24.96 10.44 38.31
N VAL A 695 -24.34 11.60 38.40
CA VAL A 695 -24.76 12.68 39.30
C VAL A 695 -25.51 13.76 38.53
N THR A 696 -26.58 14.31 39.10
CA THR A 696 -27.22 15.52 38.56
C THR A 696 -26.85 16.73 39.40
N THR A 697 -26.44 17.82 38.76
CA THR A 697 -26.18 19.06 39.51
C THR A 697 -27.46 19.86 39.69
N VAL A 698 -27.64 20.42 40.88
CA VAL A 698 -28.76 21.31 41.21
C VAL A 698 -28.21 22.67 41.63
N ASP A 699 -28.75 23.73 41.03
CA ASP A 699 -28.43 25.09 41.43
C ASP A 699 -29.19 25.44 42.71
N LEU A 700 -28.44 25.69 43.79
CA LEU A 700 -28.97 26.14 45.07
C LEU A 700 -28.55 27.58 45.40
N GLY A 701 -28.25 28.40 44.39
CA GLY A 701 -28.02 29.85 44.52
C GLY A 701 -26.59 30.26 44.89
N PHE A 702 -25.58 29.48 44.48
CA PHE A 702 -24.17 29.70 44.84
C PHE A 702 -23.38 30.46 43.75
N LYS A 703 -22.21 30.99 44.12
CA LYS A 703 -21.39 31.85 43.25
C LYS A 703 -19.97 31.34 42.95
N ASN A 704 -19.55 30.18 43.47
CA ASN A 704 -18.18 29.65 43.33
C ASN A 704 -18.12 28.13 43.10
N GLU A 705 -17.04 27.64 42.50
CA GLU A 705 -16.82 26.23 42.14
C GLU A 705 -16.84 25.25 43.33
N ILE A 706 -17.32 24.01 43.09
CA ILE A 706 -17.24 22.91 44.07
C ILE A 706 -15.78 22.49 44.28
N ILE A 707 -14.94 22.55 43.24
CA ILE A 707 -13.51 22.22 43.32
C ILE A 707 -12.75 23.55 43.43
N SER A 708 -11.92 23.72 44.46
CA SER A 708 -11.39 25.06 44.78
C SER A 708 -9.89 25.14 45.14
N THR A 709 -9.11 24.07 44.95
CA THR A 709 -7.64 24.09 45.10
C THR A 709 -6.94 23.24 44.04
N ALA A 710 -5.67 23.57 43.76
CA ALA A 710 -4.80 22.82 42.85
C ALA A 710 -4.41 21.41 43.35
N ASP A 711 -4.75 21.07 44.60
CA ASP A 711 -4.51 19.75 45.20
C ASP A 711 -5.78 18.89 45.30
N THR A 712 -6.86 19.31 44.63
CA THR A 712 -8.09 18.52 44.50
C THR A 712 -8.20 18.02 43.08
N TYR A 713 -8.50 16.74 42.85
CA TYR A 713 -8.64 16.16 41.52
C TYR A 713 -10.00 15.50 41.38
N ALA A 714 -10.72 15.81 40.29
CA ALA A 714 -12.04 15.26 40.06
C ALA A 714 -12.14 14.45 38.77
N SER A 715 -12.93 13.38 38.84
CA SER A 715 -13.40 12.63 37.68
C SER A 715 -14.92 12.77 37.59
N LEU A 716 -15.42 13.30 36.49
CA LEU A 716 -16.84 13.44 36.20
C LEU A 716 -17.24 12.35 35.19
N ILE A 717 -18.20 11.52 35.55
CA ILE A 717 -18.67 10.42 34.72
C ILE A 717 -20.20 10.48 34.72
N GLU A 718 -20.79 10.74 33.56
CA GLU A 718 -22.24 10.84 33.39
C GLU A 718 -22.85 11.86 34.36
N VAL A 719 -22.30 13.07 34.34
CA VAL A 719 -22.78 14.16 35.19
C VAL A 719 -23.67 15.07 34.37
N ASP A 720 -24.92 15.23 34.82
CA ASP A 720 -25.96 15.95 34.11
C ASP A 720 -26.20 17.35 34.66
N GLY A 721 -26.54 18.26 33.74
CA GLY A 721 -27.03 19.59 34.07
C GLY A 721 -25.98 20.45 34.77
N ILE A 722 -24.68 20.23 34.49
CA ILE A 722 -23.60 21.05 35.04
C ILE A 722 -23.83 22.50 34.61
N LYS A 723 -24.05 23.39 35.59
CA LYS A 723 -24.13 24.83 35.36
C LYS A 723 -22.93 25.54 35.94
N PRO A 724 -22.49 26.66 35.36
CA PRO A 724 -21.47 27.48 35.99
C PRO A 724 -22.05 28.14 37.26
N PRO A 725 -21.27 28.24 38.35
CA PRO A 725 -19.88 27.79 38.49
C PRO A 725 -19.73 26.38 39.10
N VAL A 726 -20.75 25.49 39.15
CA VAL A 726 -20.76 24.22 39.93
C VAL A 726 -19.44 23.44 39.83
N PHE A 727 -18.92 23.23 38.62
CA PHE A 727 -17.65 22.51 38.37
C PHE A 727 -16.70 23.25 37.40
N VAL A 728 -17.09 24.44 36.94
CA VAL A 728 -16.50 25.12 35.78
C VAL A 728 -16.06 26.52 36.21
N GLY A 729 -14.75 26.78 36.17
CA GLY A 729 -14.17 28.10 36.38
C GLY A 729 -12.63 28.12 36.37
N VAL A 730 -11.96 28.95 37.18
CA VAL A 730 -10.55 29.34 36.90
C VAL A 730 -9.52 28.30 37.34
N TYR A 731 -9.87 27.29 38.14
CA TYR A 731 -8.90 26.27 38.63
C TYR A 731 -9.41 24.81 38.73
N PRO A 732 -10.34 24.30 37.89
CA PRO A 732 -10.83 22.94 38.05
C PRO A 732 -9.79 21.94 37.49
N ASN A 733 -9.14 21.20 38.37
CA ASN A 733 -8.32 20.04 38.01
C ASN A 733 -9.21 18.83 37.63
N LEU A 734 -9.85 18.90 36.47
CA LEU A 734 -10.64 17.79 35.95
C LEU A 734 -9.71 16.79 35.26
N ALA A 735 -9.43 15.69 35.96
CA ALA A 735 -8.59 14.62 35.41
C ALA A 735 -9.31 13.88 34.27
N MET A 736 -10.63 13.73 34.40
CA MET A 736 -11.46 12.99 33.47
C MET A 736 -12.89 13.53 33.49
N THR A 737 -13.49 13.70 32.31
CA THR A 737 -14.86 14.14 32.10
C THR A 737 -15.46 13.29 30.98
N ILE A 738 -16.38 12.37 31.32
CA ILE A 738 -16.92 11.41 30.37
C ILE A 738 -18.44 11.38 30.40
N GLY A 739 -19.08 11.48 29.24
CA GLY A 739 -20.54 11.31 29.13
C GLY A 739 -21.35 12.44 29.76
N CYS A 740 -20.76 13.61 30.02
CA CYS A 740 -21.38 14.69 30.79
C CYS A 740 -22.17 15.67 29.91
N THR A 741 -23.18 16.32 30.50
CA THR A 741 -23.90 17.45 29.91
C THR A 741 -23.65 18.74 30.71
N ALA A 742 -23.28 19.82 30.03
CA ALA A 742 -22.89 21.06 30.70
C ALA A 742 -23.18 22.34 29.91
N GLU A 743 -23.44 23.42 30.63
CA GLU A 743 -23.25 24.80 30.15
C GLU A 743 -21.87 25.28 30.61
N ILE A 744 -21.09 25.90 29.72
CA ILE A 744 -19.72 26.36 30.02
C ILE A 744 -19.66 27.87 29.89
N THR A 745 -19.49 28.63 30.98
CA THR A 745 -19.29 30.09 30.94
C THR A 745 -17.92 30.55 31.47
N GLY A 746 -17.09 29.63 31.97
CA GLY A 746 -15.74 29.87 32.48
C GLY A 746 -14.69 29.01 31.79
N ALA A 747 -13.46 28.98 32.32
CA ALA A 747 -12.43 28.08 31.82
C ALA A 747 -12.73 26.63 32.25
N VAL A 748 -12.43 25.66 31.40
CA VAL A 748 -12.40 24.23 31.76
C VAL A 748 -11.11 23.66 31.22
N ASP A 749 -10.41 22.88 32.04
CA ASP A 749 -9.21 22.14 31.67
C ASP A 749 -9.54 20.66 31.40
N PRO A 750 -9.90 20.29 30.15
CA PRO A 750 -10.23 18.93 29.82
C PRO A 750 -8.98 18.11 29.48
N TRP A 751 -8.42 17.40 30.46
CA TRP A 751 -7.33 16.45 30.15
C TRP A 751 -7.84 15.22 29.39
N CYS A 752 -8.88 14.55 29.89
CA CYS A 752 -9.60 13.50 29.19
C CYS A 752 -11.08 13.87 29.13
N LEU A 753 -11.56 14.31 27.95
CA LEU A 753 -12.93 14.75 27.71
C LEU A 753 -13.56 13.92 26.60
N MET A 754 -14.47 13.03 26.95
CA MET A 754 -15.05 12.09 25.98
C MET A 754 -16.56 11.92 26.11
N GLY A 755 -17.27 11.74 25.00
CA GLY A 755 -18.69 11.38 25.05
C GLY A 755 -19.63 12.49 25.56
N CYS A 756 -19.17 13.73 25.66
CA CYS A 756 -19.90 14.82 26.32
C CYS A 756 -20.71 15.68 25.35
N ALA A 757 -21.75 16.33 25.85
CA ALA A 757 -22.53 17.32 25.11
C ALA A 757 -22.60 18.66 25.88
N PHE A 758 -21.89 19.68 25.39
CA PHE A 758 -21.85 20.99 26.03
C PHE A 758 -22.59 22.05 25.22
N SER A 759 -23.52 22.74 25.88
CA SER A 759 -24.45 23.66 25.22
C SER A 759 -25.10 24.64 26.21
N PRO A 760 -24.88 25.97 26.10
CA PRO A 760 -23.88 26.61 25.25
C PRO A 760 -22.48 26.60 25.90
N ILE A 761 -21.45 26.70 25.07
CA ILE A 761 -20.10 27.09 25.47
C ILE A 761 -19.96 28.59 25.20
N THR A 762 -20.00 29.38 26.25
CA THR A 762 -19.69 30.83 26.26
C THR A 762 -18.37 31.15 26.96
N GLY A 763 -17.80 30.21 27.71
CA GLY A 763 -16.46 30.27 28.28
C GLY A 763 -15.41 29.64 27.37
N VAL A 764 -14.31 29.18 27.96
CA VAL A 764 -13.17 28.65 27.22
C VAL A 764 -12.86 27.23 27.65
N LEU A 765 -12.76 26.27 26.72
CA LEU A 765 -12.13 24.98 27.02
C LEU A 765 -10.61 25.15 26.86
N THR A 766 -9.85 25.36 27.93
CA THR A 766 -8.38 25.57 27.90
C THR A 766 -7.68 24.82 29.01
N HIS A 767 -6.44 24.40 28.75
CA HIS A 767 -5.53 24.06 29.84
C HIS A 767 -5.39 25.27 30.77
N VAL A 768 -5.76 25.09 32.04
CA VAL A 768 -5.74 26.17 33.03
C VAL A 768 -4.34 26.23 33.64
N GLY A 769 -3.64 27.34 33.40
CA GLY A 769 -2.29 27.58 33.89
C GLY A 769 -1.21 27.21 32.87
N ASN A 770 0.00 27.73 33.09
CA ASN A 770 1.18 27.62 32.22
C ASN A 770 1.74 26.18 32.05
N ALA A 771 0.94 25.14 32.35
CA ALA A 771 1.32 23.74 32.33
C ALA A 771 1.03 23.16 30.93
N SER A 772 1.86 23.35 29.93
CA SER A 772 2.91 22.41 29.53
C SER A 772 2.65 20.91 29.32
N SER A 773 1.54 20.32 29.75
CA SER A 773 1.50 18.85 29.84
C SER A 773 0.99 18.16 28.55
N PRO A 774 1.76 17.23 27.95
CA PRO A 774 1.38 16.45 26.77
C PRO A 774 0.47 15.26 27.12
N GLY A 775 -0.52 14.91 26.29
CA GLY A 775 -1.32 13.68 26.44
C GLY A 775 -2.84 13.86 26.55
N ALA A 776 -3.38 15.04 26.24
CA ALA A 776 -4.81 15.30 26.32
C ALA A 776 -5.61 14.55 25.23
N ILE A 777 -6.81 14.08 25.60
CA ILE A 777 -7.75 13.36 24.72
C ILE A 777 -9.12 14.05 24.75
N ILE A 778 -9.53 14.61 23.62
CA ILE A 778 -10.86 15.21 23.41
C ILE A 778 -11.55 14.47 22.26
N ALA A 779 -12.47 13.55 22.57
CA ALA A 779 -13.06 12.71 21.53
C ALA A 779 -14.54 12.36 21.72
N PHE A 780 -15.27 12.18 20.63
CA PHE A 780 -16.69 11.79 20.64
C PHE A 780 -17.60 12.80 21.38
N ASN A 781 -17.40 14.10 21.17
CA ASN A 781 -18.20 15.14 21.84
C ASN A 781 -19.06 15.95 20.86
N SER A 782 -20.10 16.61 21.38
CA SER A 782 -20.83 17.66 20.67
C SER A 782 -20.77 18.99 21.42
N PHE A 783 -20.38 20.06 20.74
CA PHE A 783 -20.21 21.38 21.32
C PHE A 783 -21.03 22.41 20.56
N LYS A 784 -21.84 23.20 21.29
CA LYS A 784 -22.50 24.41 20.76
C LYS A 784 -21.78 25.65 21.26
N VAL A 785 -21.00 26.27 20.38
CA VAL A 785 -20.13 27.41 20.68
C VAL A 785 -20.90 28.70 20.48
N ASN A 786 -21.10 29.43 21.56
CA ASN A 786 -21.87 30.67 21.57
C ASN A 786 -20.99 31.91 21.85
N SER A 787 -19.71 31.78 22.17
CA SER A 787 -18.80 32.93 22.35
C SER A 787 -17.49 32.76 21.55
N ASN A 788 -16.47 33.56 21.89
CA ASN A 788 -15.28 33.77 21.09
C ASN A 788 -14.32 32.57 20.97
N ASP A 789 -14.39 31.48 21.76
CA ASP A 789 -13.36 30.44 21.67
C ASP A 789 -13.76 29.05 22.24
N ILE A 790 -13.69 27.97 21.43
CA ILE A 790 -13.21 26.67 21.95
C ILE A 790 -11.68 26.70 21.85
N ASN A 791 -10.99 27.34 22.80
CA ASN A 791 -9.52 27.29 22.83
C ASN A 791 -8.99 25.90 23.29
N GLY A 792 -9.63 24.81 22.84
CA GLY A 792 -9.40 23.43 23.29
C GLY A 792 -7.95 22.99 23.21
N LEU A 793 -7.13 23.67 22.40
CA LEU A 793 -5.71 23.39 22.18
C LEU A 793 -4.87 24.69 22.10
N TYR A 794 -5.23 25.72 22.89
CA TYR A 794 -4.62 27.08 22.93
C TYR A 794 -3.08 27.09 22.91
N GLU A 795 -2.45 26.09 23.51
CA GLU A 795 -1.01 25.85 23.45
C GLU A 795 -0.77 24.36 23.19
N ALA A 796 -1.10 23.89 21.99
CA ALA A 796 -0.78 22.53 21.59
C ALA A 796 0.73 22.28 21.71
N ARG A 797 1.14 21.72 22.83
CA ARG A 797 2.40 20.99 22.96
C ARG A 797 2.16 19.58 22.43
N SER A 798 3.24 18.88 22.11
CA SER A 798 3.19 17.56 21.49
C SER A 798 2.22 16.58 22.19
N ARG A 799 1.70 15.58 21.47
CA ARG A 799 0.84 14.48 21.97
C ARG A 799 -0.59 14.91 22.35
N GLN A 800 -1.41 15.28 21.38
CA GLN A 800 -2.82 15.65 21.61
C GLN A 800 -3.78 14.94 20.65
N VAL A 801 -4.99 14.63 21.13
CA VAL A 801 -6.06 14.00 20.35
C VAL A 801 -7.30 14.86 20.32
N PHE A 802 -7.78 15.15 19.12
CA PHE A 802 -9.08 15.77 18.85
C PHE A 802 -9.80 14.92 17.78
N ALA A 803 -10.71 14.04 18.20
CA ALA A 803 -11.25 13.01 17.31
C ALA A 803 -12.76 12.84 17.39
N CYS A 804 -13.42 12.75 16.23
CA CYS A 804 -14.85 12.46 16.12
C CYS A 804 -15.75 13.44 16.90
N ASN A 805 -15.41 14.74 16.93
CA ASN A 805 -16.21 15.76 17.58
C ASN A 805 -17.08 16.54 16.59
N VAL A 806 -18.25 17.00 17.03
CA VAL A 806 -19.04 18.02 16.34
C VAL A 806 -18.88 19.34 17.09
N CYS A 807 -18.32 20.34 16.44
CA CYS A 807 -18.18 21.68 16.96
C CYS A 807 -19.01 22.63 16.11
N GLU A 808 -20.11 23.11 16.68
CA GLU A 808 -21.04 23.99 16.00
C GLU A 808 -20.91 25.40 16.56
N ASN A 809 -20.45 26.33 15.73
CA ASN A 809 -20.55 27.74 16.05
C ASN A 809 -22.00 28.22 15.86
N THR A 810 -22.60 28.75 16.92
CA THR A 810 -23.98 29.26 16.94
C THR A 810 -24.05 30.80 17.02
N ASN A 811 -22.93 31.51 17.09
CA ASN A 811 -22.89 32.99 17.21
C ASN A 811 -22.17 33.68 16.00
N LYS A 812 -22.47 34.96 15.79
CA LYS A 812 -21.98 35.88 14.74
C LYS A 812 -20.68 36.65 15.12
N SER A 813 -20.11 36.43 16.31
CA SER A 813 -19.02 37.23 16.91
C SER A 813 -17.69 37.26 16.10
N LEU A 814 -16.63 37.90 16.65
CA LEU A 814 -15.38 38.26 15.98
C LEU A 814 -14.13 37.43 16.39
N GLY A 815 -14.28 36.26 17.05
CA GLY A 815 -13.17 35.42 17.58
C GLY A 815 -12.80 34.16 16.76
N ALA A 816 -11.75 33.42 17.15
CA ALA A 816 -11.36 32.16 16.50
C ALA A 816 -11.88 30.95 17.31
N ASN A 817 -12.59 30.01 16.67
CA ASN A 817 -13.31 28.96 17.42
C ASN A 817 -12.43 27.80 17.88
N LEU A 818 -11.39 27.44 17.14
CA LEU A 818 -10.40 26.45 17.55
C LEU A 818 -9.03 27.02 17.27
N ARG A 819 -8.07 26.73 18.15
CA ARG A 819 -6.66 27.07 17.97
C ARG A 819 -5.85 25.81 18.26
N VAL A 820 -5.08 25.33 17.30
CA VAL A 820 -4.07 24.26 17.47
C VAL A 820 -2.72 24.87 17.13
N SER A 821 -1.81 24.99 18.09
CA SER A 821 -0.60 25.83 17.98
C SER A 821 -1.02 27.28 17.71
N ALA A 822 -1.30 28.06 18.75
CA ALA A 822 -1.88 29.39 18.59
C ALA A 822 -0.84 30.47 18.23
N ASP A 823 -1.38 31.65 17.88
CA ASP A 823 -0.73 32.95 17.90
C ASP A 823 0.07 33.12 19.23
N ALA A 824 1.34 33.53 19.12
CA ALA A 824 2.32 33.65 20.23
C ALA A 824 2.74 32.37 20.99
N ALA A 825 2.43 31.15 20.52
CA ALA A 825 2.88 29.93 21.20
C ALA A 825 4.41 29.72 21.11
N THR A 826 5.04 29.29 22.22
CA THR A 826 6.52 29.25 22.38
C THR A 826 7.17 27.87 22.22
N TYR A 827 6.40 26.82 21.88
CA TYR A 827 6.89 25.43 21.84
C TYR A 827 6.59 24.72 20.51
N ASP A 828 7.41 23.71 20.22
CA ASP A 828 7.19 22.76 19.12
C ASP A 828 5.95 21.88 19.36
N THR A 829 5.30 21.48 18.28
CA THR A 829 4.13 20.59 18.33
C THR A 829 4.39 19.34 17.51
N SER A 830 4.40 18.19 18.15
CA SER A 830 4.61 16.88 17.52
C SER A 830 3.54 15.88 17.94
N HIS A 831 3.17 14.92 17.09
CA HIS A 831 2.19 13.87 17.41
C HIS A 831 0.80 14.43 17.80
N VAL A 832 0.17 15.17 16.89
CA VAL A 832 -1.23 15.64 17.06
C VAL A 832 -2.15 14.88 16.11
N ILE A 833 -3.31 14.48 16.63
CA ILE A 833 -4.31 13.66 15.93
C ILE A 833 -5.61 14.46 15.80
N LEU A 834 -5.95 14.90 14.59
CA LEU A 834 -7.22 15.55 14.22
C LEU A 834 -7.95 14.65 13.22
N VAL A 835 -8.90 13.84 13.69
CA VAL A 835 -9.58 12.88 12.80
C VAL A 835 -11.09 12.90 12.91
N HIS A 836 -11.77 12.80 11.77
CA HIS A 836 -13.23 12.67 11.70
C HIS A 836 -13.99 13.75 12.47
N ASN A 837 -13.50 14.98 12.57
CA ASN A 837 -14.24 16.06 13.22
C ASN A 837 -15.16 16.78 12.23
N THR A 838 -16.28 17.32 12.72
CA THR A 838 -17.14 18.23 11.97
C THR A 838 -17.12 19.60 12.65
N PHE A 839 -16.48 20.55 12.01
CA PHE A 839 -16.38 21.95 12.40
C PHE A 839 -17.33 22.78 11.52
N THR A 840 -18.35 23.37 12.12
CA THR A 840 -19.48 23.94 11.37
C THR A 840 -19.98 25.26 11.98
N GLY A 841 -20.74 26.04 11.21
CA GLY A 841 -21.06 27.42 11.55
C GLY A 841 -20.05 28.41 10.98
N TYR A 842 -20.53 29.60 10.60
CA TYR A 842 -19.75 30.65 9.95
C TYR A 842 -20.13 32.02 10.50
N GLY A 843 -19.15 32.93 10.63
CA GLY A 843 -19.31 34.31 11.09
C GLY A 843 -18.11 35.17 10.66
N SER A 844 -18.20 36.50 10.76
CA SER A 844 -17.27 37.46 10.13
C SER A 844 -15.78 37.33 10.48
N ALA A 845 -15.41 36.60 11.54
CA ALA A 845 -14.02 36.26 11.86
C ALA A 845 -13.82 34.80 12.33
N HIS A 846 -14.87 33.97 12.27
CA HIS A 846 -14.99 32.69 12.99
C HIS A 846 -14.30 31.52 12.28
N ARG A 847 -12.98 31.59 12.29
CA ARG A 847 -12.05 30.62 11.71
C ARG A 847 -11.70 29.47 12.67
N TRP A 848 -11.43 28.30 12.09
CA TRP A 848 -10.78 27.18 12.76
C TRP A 848 -9.26 27.32 12.53
N ASN A 849 -8.56 27.95 13.47
CA ASN A 849 -7.11 28.13 13.42
C ASN A 849 -6.43 26.81 13.76
N VAL A 850 -6.00 26.09 12.74
CA VAL A 850 -5.24 24.86 12.93
C VAL A 850 -3.84 25.18 12.47
N PHE A 851 -2.84 24.91 13.31
CA PHE A 851 -1.43 25.02 12.96
C PHE A 851 -1.02 26.46 12.61
N TYR A 852 -1.27 27.38 13.55
CA TYR A 852 -1.04 28.82 13.41
C TYR A 852 0.31 29.24 14.07
N ASP A 853 1.03 30.21 13.50
CA ASP A 853 2.27 30.78 14.07
C ASP A 853 2.26 32.29 13.88
N ASP A 854 2.43 33.06 14.98
CA ASP A 854 2.55 34.54 15.03
C ASP A 854 3.77 35.07 15.82
N THR A 855 4.77 34.23 16.13
CA THR A 855 5.83 34.65 17.07
C THR A 855 7.05 35.28 16.39
N ASN A 856 7.36 36.52 16.77
CA ASN A 856 8.58 37.22 16.38
C ASN A 856 9.86 36.54 16.93
N GLY A 857 10.49 35.67 16.13
CA GLY A 857 11.92 35.34 16.28
C GLY A 857 12.30 33.95 16.83
N LEU A 858 11.39 32.99 16.94
CA LEU A 858 11.70 31.60 17.30
C LEU A 858 11.34 30.63 16.16
N ASN A 859 12.30 29.81 15.73
CA ASN A 859 12.06 28.75 14.75
C ASN A 859 11.44 27.54 15.44
N ARG A 860 10.19 27.20 15.07
CA ARG A 860 9.47 26.03 15.62
C ARG A 860 9.53 24.85 14.66
N THR A 861 9.65 23.64 15.19
CA THR A 861 9.63 22.37 14.45
C THR A 861 8.35 21.59 14.76
N HIS A 862 7.32 21.79 13.93
CA HIS A 862 6.08 21.01 14.02
C HIS A 862 6.16 19.76 13.15
N GLU A 863 5.83 18.59 13.68
CA GLU A 863 5.98 17.32 12.97
C GLU A 863 4.97 16.24 13.38
N LEU A 864 4.94 15.12 12.65
CA LEU A 864 4.19 13.93 13.03
C LEU A 864 2.68 14.15 13.29
N MET A 865 2.05 15.02 12.49
CA MET A 865 0.60 15.24 12.55
C MET A 865 -0.17 14.15 11.81
N ALA A 866 -1.39 13.84 12.26
CA ALA A 866 -2.39 13.09 11.51
C ALA A 866 -3.66 13.91 11.42
N VAL A 867 -4.01 14.34 10.21
CA VAL A 867 -5.22 15.11 9.94
C VAL A 867 -6.03 14.34 8.90
N LYS A 868 -7.06 13.63 9.34
CA LYS A 868 -7.78 12.67 8.47
C LYS A 868 -9.30 12.80 8.57
N GLY A 869 -9.95 13.05 7.45
CA GLY A 869 -11.39 13.03 7.30
C GLY A 869 -12.13 14.11 8.07
N ASN A 870 -11.60 15.32 8.27
CA ASN A 870 -12.36 16.39 8.92
C ASN A 870 -13.21 17.16 7.91
N ILE A 871 -14.36 17.65 8.37
CA ILE A 871 -15.19 18.62 7.65
C ILE A 871 -15.06 19.95 8.37
N SER A 872 -14.82 21.02 7.62
CA SER A 872 -14.75 22.36 8.18
C SER A 872 -15.47 23.40 7.34
N SER A 873 -16.18 24.30 8.01
CA SER A 873 -16.78 25.47 7.38
C SER A 873 -15.71 26.47 6.92
N GLN A 874 -14.66 26.72 7.72
CA GLN A 874 -13.60 27.70 7.45
C GLN A 874 -12.29 27.35 8.18
N ILE A 875 -11.32 26.71 7.52
CA ILE A 875 -9.99 26.45 8.10
C ILE A 875 -9.05 27.61 7.83
N ASN A 876 -8.26 28.00 8.81
CA ASN A 876 -7.16 28.93 8.64
C ASN A 876 -5.85 28.31 9.13
N THR A 877 -4.86 28.28 8.23
CA THR A 877 -3.46 27.99 8.53
C THR A 877 -2.66 29.25 8.23
N LYS A 878 -1.94 29.81 9.22
CA LYS A 878 -1.10 31.00 9.03
C LYS A 878 0.29 30.72 9.57
N SER A 879 1.29 31.13 8.82
CA SER A 879 2.71 31.12 9.22
C SER A 879 3.27 32.49 8.89
N ASP A 880 3.04 33.49 9.73
CA ASP A 880 3.45 34.88 9.49
C ASP A 880 4.91 35.19 9.87
N LEU A 881 5.73 34.16 10.05
CA LEU A 881 7.19 34.22 10.01
C LEU A 881 7.71 34.70 8.61
N PHE A 882 6.96 35.59 7.95
CA PHE A 882 7.38 36.60 7.00
C PHE A 882 7.98 37.75 7.81
N LYS A 883 9.30 37.71 7.99
CA LYS A 883 9.96 38.98 8.29
C LYS A 883 9.70 39.94 7.13
N SER A 884 9.47 41.21 7.45
CA SER A 884 9.44 42.34 6.51
C SER A 884 10.72 42.45 5.65
N ASP A 885 11.78 41.71 5.99
CA ASP A 885 13.05 41.62 5.27
C ASP A 885 13.08 40.58 4.15
N GLY A 886 12.04 39.77 4.02
CA GLY A 886 11.99 38.77 2.97
C GLY A 886 12.74 37.46 3.27
N THR A 887 12.69 36.96 4.52
CA THR A 887 13.10 35.59 4.88
C THR A 887 12.01 34.82 5.67
N ARG A 888 11.76 33.53 5.34
CA ARG A 888 10.73 32.65 5.95
C ARG A 888 11.48 31.50 6.57
N GLN A 889 11.24 31.23 7.85
CA GLN A 889 12.04 30.25 8.60
C GLN A 889 11.28 28.96 9.00
N GLY A 890 10.00 28.79 8.65
CA GLY A 890 9.18 27.64 9.08
C GLY A 890 8.88 26.61 7.98
N ASN A 891 9.01 25.31 8.31
CA ASN A 891 8.54 24.18 7.50
C ASN A 891 7.37 23.47 8.20
N TRP A 892 6.18 23.44 7.60
CA TRP A 892 4.99 22.76 8.16
C TRP A 892 4.59 21.53 7.32
N PRO A 893 4.80 20.30 7.82
CA PRO A 893 4.40 19.08 7.13
C PRO A 893 2.91 19.03 6.76
N TYR A 894 2.04 19.56 7.63
CA TYR A 894 0.61 19.71 7.34
C TYR A 894 0.38 20.57 6.08
N MET A 895 1.05 21.72 5.92
CA MET A 895 0.90 22.58 4.73
C MET A 895 1.25 21.88 3.40
N PHE A 896 1.99 20.77 3.48
CA PHE A 896 2.44 19.97 2.35
C PHE A 896 1.69 18.64 2.19
N GLY A 897 0.58 18.45 2.91
CA GLY A 897 -0.27 17.27 2.80
C GLY A 897 0.31 16.01 3.45
N VAL A 898 1.35 16.13 4.27
CA VAL A 898 1.98 14.99 4.95
C VAL A 898 1.11 14.55 6.13
N GLY A 899 0.66 13.29 6.12
CA GLY A 899 -0.25 12.76 7.13
C GLY A 899 -1.69 13.24 6.97
N CYS A 900 -2.03 13.82 5.81
CA CYS A 900 -3.35 14.36 5.48
C CYS A 900 -4.14 13.44 4.54
N ASP A 901 -5.39 13.11 4.86
CA ASP A 901 -6.28 12.34 3.97
C ASP A 901 -7.75 12.75 4.11
N GLY A 902 -8.39 13.15 3.01
CA GLY A 902 -9.84 13.30 2.88
C GLY A 902 -10.45 14.47 3.63
N GLU A 903 -9.66 15.52 3.84
CA GLU A 903 -10.10 16.79 4.44
C GLU A 903 -11.05 17.54 3.52
N PHE A 904 -12.17 18.02 4.07
CA PHE A 904 -13.14 18.85 3.34
C PHE A 904 -13.29 20.21 3.99
N SER A 905 -13.10 21.28 3.22
CA SER A 905 -13.35 22.65 3.67
C SER A 905 -14.33 23.33 2.72
N GLN A 906 -15.32 24.07 3.21
CA GLN A 906 -16.40 24.63 2.36
C GLN A 906 -16.12 26.02 1.83
N PHE A 907 -15.39 26.80 2.61
CA PHE A 907 -15.12 28.20 2.32
C PHE A 907 -13.66 28.48 2.66
N ILE A 908 -12.89 28.81 1.63
CA ILE A 908 -11.55 29.36 1.80
C ILE A 908 -11.72 30.85 1.92
N ASP A 909 -11.39 31.39 3.08
CA ASP A 909 -11.37 32.82 3.23
C ASP A 909 -10.19 33.41 2.46
N ALA A 910 -10.48 34.19 1.43
CA ALA A 910 -9.51 35.16 0.95
C ALA A 910 -9.45 36.38 1.91
N GLN A 911 -10.46 36.65 2.75
CA GLN A 911 -10.68 37.76 3.70
C GLN A 911 -11.43 38.97 3.12
N GLY A 912 -12.70 39.14 3.48
CA GLY A 912 -13.49 40.36 3.17
C GLY A 912 -13.06 41.66 3.88
N PHE A 913 -11.90 41.70 4.55
CA PHE A 913 -11.21 42.94 4.90
C PHE A 913 -10.07 43.29 3.91
N GLY A 914 -10.05 42.61 2.77
CA GLY A 914 -9.01 42.62 1.75
C GLY A 914 -8.65 41.17 1.40
N LEU A 915 -9.22 40.67 0.30
CA LEU A 915 -9.25 39.26 -0.09
C LEU A 915 -7.85 38.78 -0.54
N GLY A 916 -7.00 38.31 0.36
CA GLY A 916 -6.06 37.20 0.10
C GLY A 916 -4.78 37.21 0.94
N SER A 917 -4.81 36.88 2.24
CA SER A 917 -3.53 36.75 3.00
C SER A 917 -3.37 35.62 4.02
N SER A 918 -4.39 34.80 4.29
CA SER A 918 -4.19 33.53 5.03
C SER A 918 -3.90 32.39 4.07
N PHE A 919 -2.80 31.68 4.28
CA PHE A 919 -2.34 30.59 3.43
C PHE A 919 -3.38 29.47 3.44
N ALA A 920 -4.06 29.26 2.30
CA ALA A 920 -4.65 27.97 2.04
C ALA A 920 -3.53 26.92 2.03
N GLN A 921 -3.83 25.72 2.51
CA GLN A 921 -2.96 24.57 2.34
C GLN A 921 -2.71 24.40 0.83
N ASN A 922 -1.54 24.82 0.34
CA ASN A 922 -1.22 24.76 -1.10
C ASN A 922 -1.27 23.32 -1.64
N TYR A 923 -1.17 22.33 -0.74
CA TYR A 923 -1.37 20.93 -1.06
C TYR A 923 -2.03 20.18 0.11
N PRO A 924 -3.36 19.98 0.10
CA PRO A 924 -4.08 19.47 1.27
C PRO A 924 -4.00 17.95 1.50
N GLY A 925 -3.22 17.23 0.70
CA GLY A 925 -3.16 15.76 0.73
C GLY A 925 -3.98 15.12 -0.39
N LEU A 926 -3.91 13.78 -0.49
CA LEU A 926 -4.20 13.01 -1.70
C LEU A 926 -5.67 13.00 -2.17
N THR A 927 -6.59 13.42 -1.31
CA THR A 927 -8.05 13.26 -1.51
C THR A 927 -8.85 14.42 -0.94
N ALA A 928 -8.15 15.42 -0.42
CA ALA A 928 -8.78 16.57 0.19
C ALA A 928 -9.51 17.40 -0.87
N SER A 929 -10.63 17.96 -0.47
CA SER A 929 -11.47 18.81 -1.30
C SER A 929 -11.66 20.11 -0.57
N ILE A 930 -10.97 21.13 -1.05
CA ILE A 930 -11.16 22.49 -0.59
C ILE A 930 -12.17 23.13 -1.53
N GLY A 931 -13.35 23.49 -1.02
CA GLY A 931 -14.37 24.25 -1.73
C GLY A 931 -13.85 25.66 -1.98
N THR A 932 -13.75 26.04 -3.26
CA THR A 932 -13.07 27.27 -3.71
C THR A 932 -14.07 28.35 -4.16
N SER A 933 -15.25 28.43 -3.56
CA SER A 933 -16.19 29.49 -3.96
C SER A 933 -15.85 30.78 -3.22
N ASP A 934 -15.38 31.77 -3.97
CA ASP A 934 -15.09 33.13 -3.49
C ASP A 934 -16.37 33.93 -3.14
N THR A 935 -17.56 33.41 -3.47
CA THR A 935 -18.83 34.16 -3.39
C THR A 935 -20.02 33.37 -2.83
N VAL A 936 -19.98 32.03 -2.80
CA VAL A 936 -21.12 31.19 -2.41
C VAL A 936 -20.72 30.12 -1.41
N ARG A 937 -21.34 30.15 -0.24
CA ARG A 937 -21.24 29.06 0.73
C ARG A 937 -21.90 27.80 0.13
N ASN A 938 -21.08 26.77 -0.12
CA ASN A 938 -21.58 25.43 -0.41
C ASN A 938 -21.58 24.60 0.87
N ASP A 939 -22.76 24.44 1.47
CA ASP A 939 -23.05 23.37 2.44
C ASP A 939 -22.50 22.04 1.87
N PRO A 940 -21.85 21.15 2.65
CA PRO A 940 -21.40 19.87 2.12
C PRO A 940 -22.59 18.96 1.83
N LEU A 941 -23.83 19.47 1.86
CA LEU A 941 -25.09 18.76 1.84
C LEU A 941 -25.25 17.93 3.11
N PHE A 942 -25.26 18.61 4.26
CA PHE A 942 -25.69 18.04 5.54
C PHE A 942 -27.20 17.75 5.54
N VAL A 943 -27.64 16.81 6.36
CA VAL A 943 -29.07 16.50 6.51
C VAL A 943 -29.86 17.65 7.14
N ASP A 944 -29.32 18.28 8.20
CA ASP A 944 -29.90 19.46 8.85
C ASP A 944 -28.79 20.38 9.37
N TYR A 945 -28.47 21.44 8.62
CA TYR A 945 -27.50 22.45 9.02
C TYR A 945 -28.13 23.50 9.94
N ARG A 946 -27.71 23.55 11.21
CA ARG A 946 -28.17 24.56 12.19
C ARG A 946 -27.10 25.50 12.74
N GLY A 947 -25.90 25.44 12.15
CA GLY A 947 -24.78 26.29 12.53
C GLY A 947 -25.02 27.74 12.10
N ALA A 948 -24.21 28.65 12.63
CA ALA A 948 -24.25 30.06 12.28
C ALA A 948 -24.03 30.28 10.78
N THR A 949 -24.60 31.37 10.27
CA THR A 949 -24.46 31.81 8.88
C THR A 949 -23.85 33.20 8.85
N ALA A 950 -23.39 33.65 7.67
CA ALA A 950 -22.73 34.95 7.54
C ALA A 950 -23.59 36.13 8.02
N ALA A 951 -24.91 36.03 7.86
CA ALA A 951 -25.85 37.08 8.20
C ALA A 951 -26.36 36.98 9.65
N ASP A 952 -26.61 35.75 10.15
CA ASP A 952 -27.35 35.48 11.38
C ASP A 952 -26.72 34.36 12.24
N GLY A 953 -26.92 34.43 13.56
CA GLY A 953 -26.56 33.37 14.50
C GLY A 953 -27.31 32.06 14.22
N GLY A 954 -26.69 30.93 14.57
CA GLY A 954 -27.25 29.59 14.41
C GLY A 954 -28.07 29.18 15.63
N THR A 955 -29.03 28.25 15.44
CA THR A 955 -29.84 27.74 16.56
C THR A 955 -29.18 26.58 17.31
N GLY A 956 -28.17 25.93 16.72
CA GLY A 956 -27.56 24.79 17.38
C GLY A 956 -28.30 23.46 17.13
N GLY A 957 -27.60 22.34 17.26
CA GLY A 957 -28.17 21.00 17.35
C GLY A 957 -28.62 20.41 16.01
N GLY A 958 -27.93 20.72 14.92
CA GLY A 958 -28.19 20.13 13.60
C GLY A 958 -27.79 18.66 13.46
N ASN A 959 -28.32 18.00 12.43
CA ASN A 959 -27.88 16.67 11.99
C ASN A 959 -26.84 16.82 10.87
N TYR A 960 -25.57 16.63 11.24
CA TYR A 960 -24.43 16.81 10.35
C TYR A 960 -23.98 15.53 9.64
N ALA A 961 -24.85 14.51 9.53
CA ALA A 961 -24.65 13.43 8.58
C ALA A 961 -24.69 13.97 7.13
N LEU A 962 -23.95 13.33 6.23
CA LEU A 962 -23.84 13.75 4.83
C LEU A 962 -24.92 13.10 3.95
N GLN A 963 -25.64 13.92 3.19
CA GLN A 963 -26.51 13.47 2.11
C GLN A 963 -25.71 12.68 1.06
N SER A 964 -26.37 11.80 0.29
CA SER A 964 -25.73 10.91 -0.69
C SER A 964 -24.95 11.66 -1.79
N THR A 965 -25.40 12.85 -2.17
CA THR A 965 -24.79 13.71 -3.20
C THR A 965 -23.70 14.63 -2.66
N SER A 966 -23.40 14.56 -1.36
CA SER A 966 -22.39 15.40 -0.72
C SER A 966 -21.04 15.30 -1.42
N PRO A 967 -20.38 16.43 -1.77
CA PRO A 967 -19.02 16.41 -2.30
C PRO A 967 -17.97 15.97 -1.26
N ALA A 968 -18.33 15.93 0.03
CA ALA A 968 -17.50 15.43 1.11
C ALA A 968 -17.64 13.90 1.31
N LYS A 969 -18.62 13.26 0.66
CA LYS A 969 -18.82 11.80 0.73
C LYS A 969 -17.72 11.07 -0.02
N ASN A 970 -17.40 9.85 0.43
CA ASN A 970 -16.41 8.96 -0.21
C ASN A 970 -14.98 9.53 -0.36
N ARG A 971 -14.57 10.50 0.48
CA ARG A 971 -13.24 11.14 0.42
C ARG A 971 -12.16 10.38 1.17
N VAL A 972 -12.40 10.15 2.46
CA VAL A 972 -11.45 9.52 3.40
C VAL A 972 -11.78 8.03 3.57
N LYS A 973 -10.75 7.19 3.75
CA LYS A 973 -10.99 5.83 4.26
C LYS A 973 -11.29 5.90 5.75
N PRO A 974 -12.32 5.23 6.26
CA PRO A 974 -12.64 5.25 7.68
C PRO A 974 -11.47 4.69 8.49
N VAL A 975 -10.90 5.54 9.35
CA VAL A 975 -9.80 5.19 10.25
C VAL A 975 -10.27 4.83 11.66
N LEU A 976 -11.51 5.22 12.01
CA LEU A 976 -12.19 4.80 13.22
C LEU A 976 -13.27 3.77 12.87
N ARG A 977 -13.58 2.87 13.80
CA ARG A 977 -14.65 1.88 13.63
C ARG A 977 -16.04 2.47 13.78
N PHE A 978 -16.22 3.42 14.69
CA PHE A 978 -17.53 3.97 15.01
C PHE A 978 -17.59 5.47 14.73
N ASP A 979 -18.77 5.96 14.37
CA ASP A 979 -19.06 7.39 14.27
C ASP A 979 -19.53 7.96 15.62
N LEU A 980 -19.84 9.26 15.67
CA LEU A 980 -20.26 9.93 16.90
C LEU A 980 -21.58 9.37 17.47
N ALA A 981 -22.47 8.85 16.61
CA ALA A 981 -23.72 8.23 17.04
C ALA A 981 -23.54 6.77 17.49
N GLY A 982 -22.32 6.21 17.37
CA GLY A 982 -22.04 4.81 17.65
C GLY A 982 -22.38 3.85 16.51
N ASN A 983 -22.69 4.38 15.32
CA ASN A 983 -22.88 3.53 14.15
C ASN A 983 -21.54 2.97 13.69
N THR A 984 -21.53 1.73 13.22
CA THR A 984 -20.33 1.15 12.60
C THR A 984 -20.06 1.83 11.28
N ARG A 985 -18.85 2.34 11.12
CA ARG A 985 -18.38 2.91 9.88
C ARG A 985 -18.12 1.84 8.82
N SER A 986 -18.50 2.12 7.59
CA SER A 986 -18.31 1.27 6.42
C SER A 986 -16.84 0.87 6.25
N ALA A 987 -16.57 -0.22 5.54
CA ALA A 987 -15.19 -0.62 5.23
C ALA A 987 -14.60 0.16 4.05
N VAL A 988 -15.43 0.84 3.26
CA VAL A 988 -15.00 1.67 2.12
C VAL A 988 -15.07 3.16 2.49
N LYS A 989 -14.55 4.03 1.62
CA LYS A 989 -14.70 5.47 1.81
C LYS A 989 -16.18 5.82 1.81
N ALA A 990 -16.76 6.15 2.97
CA ALA A 990 -18.20 6.38 3.10
C ALA A 990 -18.54 7.80 3.56
N SER A 991 -17.81 8.37 4.53
CA SER A 991 -18.02 9.73 4.98
C SER A 991 -16.73 10.43 5.38
N ALA A 992 -16.77 11.76 5.30
CA ALA A 992 -15.89 12.63 6.07
C ALA A 992 -16.65 13.12 7.31
N GLY A 993 -15.92 13.55 8.35
CA GLY A 993 -16.45 14.18 9.55
C GLY A 993 -16.90 13.19 10.62
N ALA A 994 -17.64 13.71 11.61
CA ALA A 994 -17.99 12.98 12.84
C ALA A 994 -19.07 11.91 12.66
N TYR A 995 -19.90 12.03 11.63
CA TYR A 995 -20.97 11.09 11.30
C TYR A 995 -20.63 10.30 10.03
N GLU A 996 -21.24 9.12 9.89
CA GLU A 996 -21.29 8.42 8.61
C GLU A 996 -22.49 8.76 7.73
#